data_AF-A0AA36NL36-F1
#
_entry.id   AF-A0AA36NL36-F1
#
_cell.length_a   1.000
_cell.length_b   1.000
_cell.length_c   1.000
_cell.angle_alpha   90.00
_cell.angle_beta   90.00
_cell.angle_gamma   90.00
#
_symmetry.space_group_name_H-M   'P 1'
#
loop_
_entity.id
_entity.type
_entity.pdbx_description
1 polymer ?
#
loop_
_entity_poly.entity_id
_entity_poly.type
_entity_poly.pdbx_seq_one_letter_code
_entity_poly.pdbx_strand_id
1 'polypeptide(L)'
;DGSSNECKSRGFGTAVGRRHRLLTLALGNGCELGFRRRRTGEVVYFPQANGTLTLLGCDVKAKWQMGEAKVPQGVLLYVWGPSSRAEEEEVLAETVAAATKEGPCRDFRFGRCTYGENCKFSHGEEENPPRETGQEVTVWPARPSMRVITVPASRRYAGPVKHDDVVIVPEFFCKEEDWETYYALIQEMRQSQANGDRKAEWISWHEGAHLLSQNPSGSRTYNKVLERMCEYFKAAEGNRGTRFNWYRDGSDWKPFHHDSAAFNEQRAATQNCTIGISFGASRELAFRHAKTGELIYFPQKNGMLFYFGRDANIVWQHGINSLPEGDQDGKGRISIILWCLCQLCVESQQQLHLDSRGRLASSGQGTWRSHQPLFPVKYEFDVSDLKEGEGLTIVFDKTVQSLMVQKGILPQGGVAWGTFSDEIQRSGWSELHMQTADDQNIANDVKMYAAGYLEGLLTCVRISEFYSNSQKLLLSKEQTAGAMPAIRKLFRDQLAHARAMTNMEYHIFSEEPADPYWKQVRYTFFQMWGVLDGYNAASLRFGGETLELDDMLLINAGGELPQLLQAYAPESREHRAARSQAPSFLQQRSKSRSQDPLDDAHWERRVVESGRCSALVRLADGDMDLLMGHTTWDDYSKMTRIFKFYNFSLPAAETAATRMSFSSYPGAVTSTDDFYELNSGLVAMETSLVLLDPNAWDKVLDFPRFLSVPNFMHLMAVNRLAKTAADWVQLFSKTNTGTFAAQWMVADYNLFESGKPLPDGAFWVAEMIPGVSEIRDMSAHLRQHRYWASFNRPFFGKTRELSGFNAAERTHGALYSYNGNPRSVAFQLAAPGVNALQDMRRVMNQNTYPSSAPPNDPGHQISARMDLSAVLKLPNGGIDAKVVNRCLLKKLQAQAISGPSHQVQKPFQWNADDGAELWPGFPHAGLPNVWSFDFVQVTQFGQTQLMDESDC
;
A
#
# COMPACT_ATOMS: atom_id res chain seq x y z
N ASP A 1 -46.43 -24.22 31.06
CA ASP A 1 -46.72 -25.46 31.81
C ASP A 1 -46.11 -26.64 31.05
N GLY A 2 -45.34 -27.48 31.75
CA GLY A 2 -44.50 -28.53 31.16
C GLY A 2 -45.23 -29.74 30.59
N SER A 3 -46.33 -29.54 29.87
CA SER A 3 -46.99 -30.59 29.08
C SER A 3 -46.54 -30.48 27.62
N SER A 4 -45.60 -31.34 27.21
CA SER A 4 -45.28 -31.55 25.79
C SER A 4 -46.49 -32.21 25.10
N ASN A 5 -47.37 -31.41 24.50
CA ASN A 5 -48.42 -31.92 23.63
C ASN A 5 -47.79 -32.27 22.28
N GLU A 6 -47.74 -33.57 21.94
CA GLU A 6 -47.39 -34.01 20.58
C GLU A 6 -48.45 -33.53 19.60
N CYS A 7 -48.12 -32.52 18.79
CA CYS A 7 -48.99 -32.07 17.70
C CYS A 7 -48.63 -32.84 16.42
N LYS A 8 -49.40 -33.88 16.08
CA LYS A 8 -49.31 -34.53 14.76
C LYS A 8 -49.93 -33.60 13.71
N SER A 9 -49.12 -33.01 12.84
CA SER A 9 -49.59 -32.21 11.70
C SER A 9 -49.10 -32.79 10.37
N ARG A 10 -49.83 -32.53 9.27
CA ARG A 10 -49.48 -33.02 7.92
C ARG A 10 -48.15 -32.47 7.35
N GLY A 11 -47.41 -31.61 8.07
CA GLY A 11 -46.16 -31.00 7.61
C GLY A 11 -44.97 -31.07 8.57
N PHE A 12 -45.17 -31.58 9.80
CA PHE A 12 -44.11 -31.78 10.80
C PHE A 12 -44.21 -33.21 11.36
N GLY A 13 -43.12 -33.97 11.24
CA GLY A 13 -43.05 -35.36 11.71
C GLY A 13 -42.79 -35.50 13.21
N THR A 14 -42.95 -36.70 13.77
CA THR A 14 -42.58 -37.02 15.16
C THR A 14 -41.06 -36.92 15.34
N ALA A 15 -40.64 -36.17 16.36
CA ALA A 15 -39.25 -35.91 16.68
C ALA A 15 -38.53 -37.18 17.18
N VAL A 16 -37.56 -37.70 16.41
CA VAL A 16 -36.64 -38.78 16.85
C VAL A 16 -35.20 -38.33 16.56
N GLY A 17 -34.40 -38.08 17.60
CA GLY A 17 -32.95 -37.79 17.50
C GLY A 17 -32.53 -36.31 17.49
N ARG A 18 -31.26 -36.01 17.81
CA ARG A 18 -30.71 -34.68 18.18
C ARG A 18 -30.77 -33.54 17.11
N ARG A 19 -31.40 -33.73 15.95
CA ARG A 19 -31.48 -32.72 14.88
C ARG A 19 -32.94 -32.25 14.70
N HIS A 20 -33.32 -31.18 15.39
CA HIS A 20 -34.68 -30.63 15.30
C HIS A 20 -34.63 -29.16 14.84
N ARG A 21 -35.45 -28.83 13.82
CA ARG A 21 -35.75 -27.44 13.43
C ARG A 21 -36.71 -26.83 14.45
N LEU A 22 -36.61 -25.52 14.65
CA LEU A 22 -37.48 -24.78 15.58
C LEU A 22 -38.41 -23.87 14.79
N LEU A 23 -39.71 -23.98 15.03
CA LEU A 23 -40.72 -23.05 14.57
C LEU A 23 -41.23 -22.25 15.77
N THR A 24 -41.23 -20.93 15.64
CA THR A 24 -41.67 -20.00 16.69
C THR A 24 -42.82 -19.15 16.17
N LEU A 25 -43.94 -19.10 16.89
CA LEU A 25 -45.08 -18.21 16.63
C LEU A 25 -45.21 -17.19 17.76
N ALA A 26 -45.15 -15.91 17.43
CA ALA A 26 -45.35 -14.82 18.40
C ALA A 26 -46.81 -14.37 18.42
N LEU A 27 -47.41 -14.33 19.61
CA LEU A 27 -48.80 -13.89 19.84
C LEU A 27 -48.85 -12.77 20.90
N GLY A 28 -49.69 -11.76 20.70
CA GLY A 28 -49.83 -10.62 21.62
C GLY A 28 -48.93 -9.43 21.28
N ASN A 29 -48.59 -8.60 22.27
CA ASN A 29 -47.74 -7.43 22.04
C ASN A 29 -46.34 -7.84 21.58
N GLY A 30 -45.77 -7.08 20.64
CA GLY A 30 -44.55 -7.47 19.92
C GLY A 30 -43.36 -7.80 20.82
N CYS A 31 -42.58 -8.80 20.42
CA CYS A 31 -41.33 -9.19 21.07
C CYS A 31 -40.14 -9.02 20.10
N GLU A 32 -38.91 -8.92 20.63
CA GLU A 32 -37.69 -8.91 19.81
C GLU A 32 -36.94 -10.23 20.06
N LEU A 33 -36.89 -11.10 19.05
CA LEU A 33 -36.13 -12.35 19.10
C LEU A 33 -34.66 -12.04 18.80
N GLY A 34 -33.78 -12.36 19.74
CA GLY A 34 -32.35 -12.09 19.63
C GLY A 34 -31.52 -13.33 19.35
N PHE A 35 -30.51 -13.17 18.51
CA PHE A 35 -29.52 -14.19 18.20
C PHE A 35 -28.14 -13.65 18.53
N ARG A 36 -27.46 -14.29 19.47
CA ARG A 36 -26.06 -14.03 19.79
C ARG A 36 -25.19 -15.11 19.18
N ARG A 37 -24.20 -14.73 18.37
CA ARG A 37 -23.26 -15.70 17.81
C ARG A 37 -22.42 -16.27 18.94
N ARG A 38 -22.35 -17.61 19.05
CA ARG A 38 -21.59 -18.25 20.13
C ARG A 38 -20.09 -17.95 20.06
N ARG A 39 -19.53 -17.84 18.85
CA ARG A 39 -18.10 -17.60 18.62
C ARG A 39 -17.67 -16.14 18.81
N THR A 40 -18.47 -15.19 18.34
CA THR A 40 -18.05 -13.77 18.25
C THR A 40 -18.80 -12.86 19.22
N GLY A 41 -19.89 -13.33 19.83
CA GLY A 41 -20.76 -12.51 20.67
C GLY A 41 -21.64 -11.53 19.90
N GLU A 42 -21.57 -11.49 18.57
CA GLU A 42 -22.38 -10.60 17.70
C GLU A 42 -23.87 -10.83 17.90
N VAL A 43 -24.66 -9.76 17.89
CA VAL A 43 -26.10 -9.83 18.18
C VAL A 43 -26.94 -9.28 17.04
N VAL A 44 -27.87 -10.10 16.54
CA VAL A 44 -28.86 -9.72 15.52
C VAL A 44 -30.26 -9.86 16.10
N TYR A 45 -31.12 -8.86 15.89
CA TYR A 45 -32.51 -8.87 16.36
C TYR A 45 -33.51 -8.99 15.22
N PHE A 46 -34.58 -9.75 15.47
CA PHE A 46 -35.73 -9.92 14.59
C PHE A 46 -37.01 -9.56 15.36
N PRO A 47 -37.58 -8.36 15.15
CA PRO A 47 -38.87 -8.00 15.74
C PRO A 47 -39.97 -8.94 15.26
N GLN A 48 -40.78 -9.42 16.19
CA GLN A 48 -41.90 -10.30 15.94
C GLN A 48 -43.18 -9.54 16.27
N ALA A 49 -43.93 -9.17 15.24
CA ALA A 49 -45.29 -8.67 15.39
C ALA A 49 -46.26 -9.81 15.76
N ASN A 50 -47.46 -9.47 16.23
CA ASN A 50 -48.50 -10.46 16.48
C ASN A 50 -48.78 -11.30 15.22
N GLY A 51 -48.69 -12.62 15.34
CA GLY A 51 -48.86 -13.56 14.22
C GLY A 51 -47.60 -13.83 13.41
N THR A 52 -46.42 -13.34 13.82
CA THR A 52 -45.15 -13.63 13.12
C THR A 52 -44.74 -15.07 13.33
N LEU A 53 -44.47 -15.77 12.22
CA LEU A 53 -43.99 -17.14 12.19
C LEU A 53 -42.52 -17.15 11.75
N THR A 54 -41.63 -17.67 12.61
CA THR A 54 -40.20 -17.79 12.33
C THR A 54 -39.78 -19.25 12.32
N LEU A 55 -39.11 -19.70 11.25
CA LEU A 55 -38.52 -21.04 11.14
C LEU A 55 -36.99 -20.95 11.24
N LEU A 56 -36.39 -21.79 12.08
CA LEU A 56 -34.96 -21.83 12.32
C LEU A 56 -34.38 -23.18 11.94
N GLY A 57 -33.40 -23.14 11.04
CA GLY A 57 -32.58 -24.29 10.66
C GLY A 57 -31.69 -24.78 11.80
N CYS A 58 -31.28 -26.04 11.71
CA CYS A 58 -30.42 -26.69 12.72
C CYS A 58 -29.07 -25.99 12.89
N ASP A 59 -28.45 -25.53 11.81
CA ASP A 59 -27.14 -24.86 11.85
C ASP A 59 -27.22 -23.47 12.48
N VAL A 60 -28.33 -22.78 12.27
CA VAL A 60 -28.60 -21.51 12.97
C VAL A 60 -28.67 -21.77 14.47
N LYS A 61 -29.40 -22.80 14.92
CA LYS A 61 -29.49 -23.18 16.34
C LYS A 61 -28.15 -23.64 16.93
N ALA A 62 -27.30 -24.29 16.14
CA ALA A 62 -25.97 -24.73 16.58
C ALA A 62 -24.99 -23.56 16.73
N LYS A 63 -24.98 -22.63 15.77
CA LYS A 63 -24.02 -21.51 15.71
C LYS A 63 -24.45 -20.30 16.52
N TRP A 64 -25.75 -20.12 16.75
CA TRP A 64 -26.32 -18.97 17.44
C TRP A 64 -27.05 -19.38 18.72
N GLN A 65 -26.76 -18.65 19.79
CA GLN A 65 -27.56 -18.68 21.01
C GLN A 65 -28.79 -17.79 20.79
N MET A 66 -29.98 -18.38 20.87
CA MET A 66 -31.25 -17.65 20.80
C MET A 66 -31.65 -17.16 22.20
N GLY A 67 -32.30 -16.01 22.28
CA GLY A 67 -32.99 -15.56 23.49
C GLY A 67 -33.82 -14.31 23.27
N GLU A 68 -34.42 -13.81 24.34
CA GLU A 68 -35.42 -12.75 24.30
C GLU A 68 -34.79 -11.42 24.76
N ALA A 69 -34.73 -10.43 23.86
CA ALA A 69 -34.00 -9.19 24.12
C ALA A 69 -34.78 -8.15 24.94
N LYS A 70 -36.13 -8.25 24.96
CA LYS A 70 -37.03 -7.39 25.75
C LYS A 70 -38.19 -8.22 26.30
N VAL A 71 -38.52 -7.99 27.57
CA VAL A 71 -39.53 -8.72 28.35
C VAL A 71 -40.82 -8.90 27.53
N PRO A 72 -41.29 -10.15 27.32
CA PRO A 72 -42.51 -10.40 26.57
C PRO A 72 -43.70 -9.72 27.25
N GLN A 73 -44.37 -8.84 26.53
CA GLN A 73 -45.78 -8.51 26.80
C GLN A 73 -46.71 -9.44 25.98
N GLY A 74 -46.16 -10.52 25.41
CA GLY A 74 -46.84 -11.49 24.56
C GLY A 74 -46.40 -12.94 24.87
N VAL A 75 -46.97 -13.90 24.15
CA VAL A 75 -46.73 -15.34 24.29
C VAL A 75 -45.96 -15.84 23.06
N LEU A 76 -44.86 -16.55 23.28
CA LEU A 76 -44.14 -17.27 22.22
C LEU A 76 -44.49 -18.76 22.29
N LEU A 77 -45.01 -19.29 21.18
CA LEU A 77 -45.26 -20.72 21.01
C LEU A 77 -44.11 -21.34 20.23
N TYR A 78 -43.54 -22.42 20.76
CA TYR A 78 -42.44 -23.15 20.15
C TYR A 78 -42.91 -24.53 19.69
N VAL A 79 -42.63 -24.86 18.43
CA VAL A 79 -42.86 -26.18 17.84
C VAL A 79 -41.54 -26.74 17.35
N TRP A 80 -41.24 -27.98 17.73
CA TRP A 80 -40.02 -28.68 17.37
C TRP A 80 -40.34 -29.85 16.46
N GLY A 81 -39.61 -30.00 15.36
CA GLY A 81 -39.73 -31.19 14.52
C GLY A 81 -39.06 -31.07 13.16
N PRO A 82 -38.89 -32.19 12.45
CA PRO A 82 -38.46 -32.20 11.06
C PRO A 82 -39.55 -31.61 10.16
N SER A 83 -39.15 -30.74 9.23
CA SER A 83 -40.03 -30.17 8.20
C SER A 83 -39.78 -30.90 6.88
N SER A 84 -40.82 -31.35 6.19
CA SER A 84 -40.72 -32.00 4.87
C SER A 84 -40.22 -31.07 3.75
N ARG A 85 -40.15 -29.76 4.01
CA ARG A 85 -39.76 -28.74 3.02
C ARG A 85 -38.34 -28.24 3.12
N ALA A 86 -37.64 -28.52 4.22
CA ALA A 86 -36.26 -28.07 4.30
C ALA A 86 -35.33 -29.23 3.92
N GLU A 87 -34.45 -28.92 2.98
CA GLU A 87 -33.42 -29.80 2.45
C GLU A 87 -32.33 -29.91 3.52
N GLU A 88 -31.91 -31.13 3.84
CA GLU A 88 -30.72 -31.34 4.65
C GLU A 88 -29.51 -31.23 3.71
N GLU A 89 -28.51 -30.44 4.09
CA GLU A 89 -27.26 -30.24 3.32
C GLU A 89 -26.53 -31.55 2.98
N GLU A 90 -26.95 -32.71 3.52
CA GLU A 90 -26.46 -34.02 3.10
C GLU A 90 -26.74 -34.30 1.60
N VAL A 91 -27.79 -33.72 1.00
CA VAL A 91 -28.05 -33.87 -0.46
C VAL A 91 -27.19 -32.92 -1.32
N LEU A 92 -26.74 -31.78 -0.78
CA LEU A 92 -25.80 -30.88 -1.46
C LEU A 92 -24.34 -31.34 -1.30
N ALA A 93 -24.03 -32.02 -0.19
CA ALA A 93 -22.73 -32.63 0.06
C ALA A 93 -22.44 -33.80 -0.89
N GLU A 94 -23.45 -34.55 -1.32
CA GLU A 94 -23.27 -35.66 -2.28
C GLU A 94 -22.86 -35.18 -3.68
N THR A 95 -23.30 -34.00 -4.11
CA THR A 95 -22.93 -33.41 -5.42
C THR A 95 -21.48 -32.89 -5.42
N VAL A 96 -20.94 -32.51 -4.26
CA VAL A 96 -19.54 -32.09 -4.09
C VAL A 96 -18.62 -33.29 -3.80
N ALA A 97 -19.12 -34.30 -3.10
CA ALA A 97 -18.38 -35.53 -2.78
C ALA A 97 -18.17 -36.46 -3.99
N ALA A 98 -18.85 -36.23 -5.11
CA ALA A 98 -18.62 -36.97 -6.35
C ALA A 98 -17.28 -36.64 -7.04
N ALA A 99 -16.53 -35.63 -6.56
CA ALA A 99 -15.27 -35.20 -7.18
C ALA A 99 -13.97 -35.67 -6.47
N THR A 100 -14.02 -36.25 -5.27
CA THR A 100 -12.81 -36.81 -4.61
C THR A 100 -13.13 -38.04 -3.78
N LYS A 101 -12.41 -39.14 -4.04
CA LYS A 101 -12.45 -40.32 -3.16
C LYS A 101 -11.68 -40.01 -1.86
N GLU A 102 -12.25 -40.49 -0.75
CA GLU A 102 -11.66 -40.74 0.60
C GLU A 102 -11.82 -39.64 1.67
N GLY A 103 -12.92 -39.75 2.45
CA GLY A 103 -13.16 -38.97 3.68
C GLY A 103 -12.48 -39.52 4.95
N PRO A 104 -12.70 -38.90 6.13
CA PRO A 104 -12.00 -39.22 7.38
C PRO A 104 -12.42 -40.55 8.02
N CYS A 105 -11.46 -41.25 8.63
CA CYS A 105 -11.67 -42.57 9.23
C CYS A 105 -12.46 -42.48 10.56
N ARG A 106 -13.70 -42.98 10.56
CA ARG A 106 -14.53 -43.04 11.77
C ARG A 106 -13.91 -43.87 12.89
N ASP A 107 -13.26 -44.98 12.57
CA ASP A 107 -12.67 -45.87 13.58
C ASP A 107 -11.39 -45.26 14.19
N PHE A 108 -10.65 -44.45 13.42
CA PHE A 108 -9.48 -43.72 13.93
C PHE A 108 -9.88 -42.64 14.93
N ARG A 109 -10.96 -41.91 14.65
CA ARG A 109 -11.53 -40.89 15.56
C ARG A 109 -11.89 -41.45 16.95
N PHE A 110 -12.17 -42.75 17.03
CA PHE A 110 -12.49 -43.43 18.30
C PHE A 110 -11.38 -44.36 18.80
N GLY A 111 -10.15 -44.25 18.27
CA GLY A 111 -9.00 -45.06 18.70
C GLY A 111 -9.11 -46.55 18.39
N ARG A 112 -9.94 -46.92 17.41
CA ARG A 112 -10.31 -48.31 17.08
C ARG A 112 -9.85 -48.77 15.70
N CYS A 113 -9.17 -47.91 14.92
CA CYS A 113 -8.67 -48.28 13.60
C CYS A 113 -7.47 -49.23 13.72
N THR A 114 -7.62 -50.46 13.25
CA THR A 114 -6.55 -51.48 13.23
C THR A 114 -5.75 -51.48 11.92
N TYR A 115 -6.11 -50.64 10.95
CA TYR A 115 -5.53 -50.64 9.60
C TYR A 115 -4.34 -49.68 9.44
N GLY A 116 -4.04 -48.84 10.44
CA GLY A 116 -2.87 -47.96 10.44
C GLY A 116 -2.78 -47.10 9.17
N GLU A 117 -1.59 -47.04 8.57
CA GLU A 117 -1.31 -46.31 7.31
C GLU A 117 -1.98 -46.93 6.07
N ASN A 118 -2.50 -48.16 6.16
CA ASN A 118 -3.21 -48.83 5.06
C ASN A 118 -4.73 -48.58 5.12
N CYS A 119 -5.20 -47.61 5.91
CA CYS A 119 -6.61 -47.25 5.98
C CYS A 119 -7.02 -46.41 4.76
N LYS A 120 -8.08 -46.83 4.05
CA LYS A 120 -8.67 -46.12 2.89
C LYS A 120 -9.39 -44.80 3.22
N PHE A 121 -9.12 -44.25 4.40
CA PHE A 121 -9.78 -43.08 4.99
C PHE A 121 -8.76 -42.28 5.80
N SER A 122 -8.84 -40.94 5.79
CA SER A 122 -7.78 -40.09 6.35
C SER A 122 -7.72 -40.10 7.90
N HIS A 123 -6.49 -40.03 8.44
CA HIS A 123 -6.15 -40.01 9.87
C HIS A 123 -5.55 -38.65 10.31
N GLY A 124 -5.90 -37.54 9.65
CA GLY A 124 -5.42 -36.20 9.99
C GLY A 124 -6.10 -35.63 11.25
N GLU A 125 -5.37 -34.83 12.03
CA GLU A 125 -5.87 -34.20 13.26
C GLU A 125 -6.88 -33.10 12.95
N GLU A 126 -8.18 -33.34 13.23
CA GLU A 126 -9.15 -32.25 13.43
C GLU A 126 -8.84 -31.58 14.77
N GLU A 127 -8.44 -30.31 14.75
CA GLU A 127 -8.38 -29.47 15.94
C GLU A 127 -9.72 -29.54 16.69
N ASN A 128 -9.68 -29.98 17.96
CA ASN A 128 -10.85 -30.01 18.81
C ASN A 128 -11.44 -28.60 18.94
N PRO A 129 -12.76 -28.42 18.80
CA PRO A 129 -13.40 -27.15 19.16
C PRO A 129 -13.13 -26.86 20.66
N PRO A 130 -12.89 -25.59 21.04
CA PRO A 130 -12.64 -25.24 22.42
C PRO A 130 -13.81 -25.68 23.31
N ARG A 131 -13.47 -26.27 24.46
CA ARG A 131 -14.42 -26.73 25.48
C ARG A 131 -15.43 -25.62 25.81
N GLU A 132 -16.71 -25.98 25.76
CA GLU A 132 -17.82 -25.15 26.24
C GLU A 132 -17.61 -24.78 27.71
N THR A 133 -17.19 -23.54 27.98
CA THR A 133 -17.50 -22.89 29.27
C THR A 133 -18.88 -22.29 29.15
N GLY A 134 -19.90 -23.09 29.45
CA GLY A 134 -21.28 -22.65 29.54
C GLY A 134 -21.46 -21.60 30.64
N GLN A 135 -21.59 -20.34 30.24
CA GLN A 135 -22.42 -19.38 30.97
C GLN A 135 -23.58 -18.99 30.06
N GLU A 136 -24.80 -19.37 30.46
CA GLU A 136 -26.01 -18.83 29.85
C GLU A 136 -26.04 -17.32 30.06
N VAL A 137 -26.03 -16.58 28.95
CA VAL A 137 -26.25 -15.14 28.93
C VAL A 137 -27.63 -14.83 29.50
N THR A 138 -27.65 -14.18 30.67
CA THR A 138 -28.90 -13.71 31.30
C THR A 138 -29.30 -12.30 30.87
N VAL A 139 -28.42 -11.53 30.21
CA VAL A 139 -28.65 -10.13 29.83
C VAL A 139 -28.30 -9.86 28.35
N TRP A 140 -29.31 -9.42 27.59
CA TRP A 140 -29.23 -9.03 26.18
C TRP A 140 -28.93 -7.52 26.03
N PRO A 141 -28.11 -7.09 25.05
CA PRO A 141 -27.78 -5.68 24.88
C PRO A 141 -29.00 -4.85 24.47
N ALA A 142 -29.02 -3.58 24.85
CA ALA A 142 -30.15 -2.70 24.53
C ALA A 142 -30.31 -2.42 23.02
N ARG A 143 -29.23 -2.52 22.23
CA ARG A 143 -29.22 -2.40 20.75
C ARG A 143 -28.41 -3.53 20.10
N PRO A 144 -28.85 -4.06 18.95
CA PRO A 144 -28.13 -5.07 18.18
C PRO A 144 -27.09 -4.45 17.22
N SER A 145 -26.19 -5.28 16.69
CA SER A 145 -25.31 -4.93 15.56
C SER A 145 -26.10 -4.76 14.26
N MET A 146 -27.25 -5.43 14.15
CA MET A 146 -28.21 -5.32 13.04
C MET A 146 -29.60 -5.72 13.53
N ARG A 147 -30.64 -4.96 13.15
CA ARG A 147 -32.03 -5.34 13.38
C ARG A 147 -32.75 -5.56 12.07
N VAL A 148 -33.11 -6.80 11.79
CA VAL A 148 -33.76 -7.18 10.53
C VAL A 148 -35.27 -7.16 10.71
N ILE A 149 -35.98 -6.42 9.87
CA ILE A 149 -37.42 -6.21 9.91
C ILE A 149 -38.01 -6.63 8.56
N THR A 150 -38.94 -7.58 8.56
CA THR A 150 -39.69 -7.93 7.35
C THR A 150 -41.13 -7.44 7.51
N VAL A 151 -41.62 -6.68 6.54
CA VAL A 151 -43.00 -6.15 6.55
C VAL A 151 -43.70 -6.43 5.21
N PRO A 152 -45.04 -6.58 5.22
CA PRO A 152 -45.80 -6.71 3.97
C PRO A 152 -45.77 -5.42 3.16
N ALA A 153 -45.93 -5.54 1.84
CA ALA A 153 -46.06 -4.39 0.95
C ALA A 153 -47.27 -3.53 1.33
N SER A 154 -47.06 -2.22 1.34
CA SER A 154 -48.10 -1.22 1.62
C SER A 154 -47.79 0.05 0.83
N ARG A 155 -48.67 1.05 0.91
CA ARG A 155 -48.43 2.33 0.23
C ARG A 155 -47.32 3.16 0.88
N ARG A 156 -47.17 3.08 2.21
CA ARG A 156 -46.17 3.83 3.00
C ARG A 156 -45.69 2.98 4.16
N TYR A 157 -44.43 3.15 4.54
CA TYR A 157 -43.90 2.50 5.73
C TYR A 157 -44.58 3.09 6.99
N ALA A 158 -45.10 2.20 7.85
CA ALA A 158 -46.04 2.57 8.91
C ALA A 158 -45.37 3.10 10.19
N GLY A 159 -44.07 2.85 10.40
CA GLY A 159 -43.36 3.17 11.64
C GLY A 159 -42.10 4.01 11.44
N PRO A 160 -41.47 4.47 12.54
CA PRO A 160 -40.12 5.01 12.46
C PRO A 160 -39.11 3.92 12.06
N VAL A 161 -38.01 4.33 11.44
CA VAL A 161 -36.81 3.49 11.25
C VAL A 161 -35.68 3.98 12.14
N LYS A 162 -34.72 3.13 12.44
CA LYS A 162 -33.50 3.45 13.20
C LYS A 162 -32.27 3.17 12.36
N HIS A 163 -31.15 3.73 12.80
CA HIS A 163 -29.87 3.61 12.09
C HIS A 163 -29.33 2.17 12.01
N ASP A 164 -29.72 1.27 12.93
CA ASP A 164 -29.38 -0.15 12.96
C ASP A 164 -30.40 -1.06 12.24
N ASP A 165 -31.44 -0.48 11.62
CA ASP A 165 -32.48 -1.25 10.93
C ASP A 165 -32.06 -1.67 9.53
N VAL A 166 -32.41 -2.91 9.20
CA VAL A 166 -32.48 -3.46 7.84
C VAL A 166 -33.93 -3.85 7.60
N VAL A 167 -34.63 -3.16 6.68
CA VAL A 167 -36.04 -3.44 6.38
C VAL A 167 -36.13 -4.16 5.03
N ILE A 168 -36.92 -5.22 4.96
CA ILE A 168 -37.17 -6.00 3.75
C ILE A 168 -38.68 -6.00 3.48
N VAL A 169 -39.06 -5.66 2.24
CA VAL A 169 -40.46 -5.60 1.80
C VAL A 169 -40.62 -6.47 0.55
N PRO A 170 -41.08 -7.73 0.71
CA PRO A 170 -41.40 -8.61 -0.41
C PRO A 170 -42.50 -8.03 -1.29
N GLU A 171 -42.44 -8.29 -2.60
CA GLU A 171 -43.44 -7.87 -3.59
C GLU A 171 -43.83 -6.38 -3.50
N PHE A 172 -42.85 -5.54 -3.17
CA PHE A 172 -43.09 -4.11 -2.95
C PHE A 172 -43.56 -3.43 -4.22
N PHE A 173 -42.92 -3.68 -5.37
CA PHE A 173 -43.25 -2.97 -6.60
C PHE A 173 -44.18 -3.77 -7.53
N CYS A 174 -43.87 -5.04 -7.72
CA CYS A 174 -44.63 -6.03 -8.50
C CYS A 174 -44.55 -7.39 -7.81
N LYS A 175 -45.37 -8.34 -8.28
CA LYS A 175 -45.33 -9.74 -7.80
C LYS A 175 -44.04 -10.42 -8.24
N GLU A 176 -43.63 -11.45 -7.51
CA GLU A 176 -42.39 -12.17 -7.82
C GLU A 176 -42.37 -12.74 -9.26
N GLU A 177 -43.51 -13.28 -9.71
CA GLU A 177 -43.69 -13.83 -11.06
C GLU A 177 -43.88 -12.79 -12.18
N ASP A 178 -44.02 -11.49 -11.86
CA ASP A 178 -44.30 -10.43 -12.83
C ASP A 178 -43.02 -9.73 -13.34
N TRP A 179 -42.56 -10.12 -14.53
CA TRP A 179 -41.34 -9.62 -15.15
C TRP A 179 -41.54 -8.38 -16.05
N GLU A 180 -42.76 -7.85 -16.18
CA GLU A 180 -43.03 -6.72 -17.09
C GLU A 180 -42.17 -5.50 -16.77
N THR A 181 -41.98 -5.20 -15.48
CA THR A 181 -41.15 -4.06 -15.03
C THR A 181 -39.68 -4.24 -15.40
N TYR A 182 -39.14 -5.46 -15.27
CA TYR A 182 -37.75 -5.75 -15.67
C TYR A 182 -37.54 -5.48 -17.16
N TYR A 183 -38.42 -6.02 -18.02
CA TYR A 183 -38.31 -5.84 -19.46
C TYR A 183 -38.51 -4.38 -19.89
N ALA A 184 -39.46 -3.68 -19.28
CA ALA A 184 -39.68 -2.25 -19.54
C ALA A 184 -38.44 -1.42 -19.18
N LEU A 185 -37.81 -1.65 -18.02
CA LEU A 185 -36.58 -0.96 -17.62
C LEU A 185 -35.45 -1.21 -18.62
N ILE A 186 -35.20 -2.46 -19.05
CA ILE A 186 -34.15 -2.75 -20.05
C ILE A 186 -34.44 -2.05 -21.38
N GLN A 187 -35.69 -2.12 -21.87
CA GLN A 187 -36.08 -1.50 -23.14
C GLN A 187 -35.89 0.02 -23.10
N GLU A 188 -36.39 0.68 -22.06
CA GLU A 188 -36.28 2.13 -21.89
C GLU A 188 -34.82 2.57 -21.72
N MET A 189 -34.02 1.82 -20.97
CA MET A 189 -32.58 2.10 -20.80
C MET A 189 -31.81 2.00 -22.12
N ARG A 190 -32.07 0.96 -22.92
CA ARG A 190 -31.46 0.81 -24.25
C ARG A 190 -31.86 1.95 -25.18
N GLN A 191 -33.11 2.40 -25.13
CA GLN A 191 -33.58 3.52 -25.93
C GLN A 191 -32.97 4.85 -25.49
N SER A 192 -32.87 5.08 -24.18
CA SER A 192 -32.22 6.27 -23.60
C SER A 192 -30.74 6.35 -24.00
N GLN A 193 -30.05 5.20 -24.00
CA GLN A 193 -28.68 5.10 -24.51
C GLN A 193 -28.58 5.41 -26.01
N ALA A 194 -29.46 4.85 -26.84
CA ALA A 194 -29.48 5.08 -28.29
C ALA A 194 -29.75 6.57 -28.65
N ASN A 195 -30.50 7.27 -27.80
CA ASN A 195 -30.78 8.70 -27.95
C ASN A 195 -29.65 9.61 -27.43
N GLY A 196 -28.63 9.06 -26.76
CA GLY A 196 -27.54 9.83 -26.18
C GLY A 196 -27.95 10.64 -24.94
N ASP A 197 -28.95 10.17 -24.19
CA ASP A 197 -29.40 10.85 -22.98
C ASP A 197 -28.29 10.92 -21.92
N ARG A 198 -28.18 12.06 -21.23
CA ARG A 198 -27.15 12.30 -20.21
C ARG A 198 -27.23 11.25 -19.09
N LYS A 199 -26.11 10.60 -18.76
CA LYS A 199 -25.96 9.57 -17.71
C LYS A 199 -26.69 8.25 -17.99
N ALA A 200 -27.09 7.99 -19.22
CA ALA A 200 -27.70 6.72 -19.64
C ALA A 200 -26.67 5.68 -20.14
N GLU A 201 -25.39 6.03 -20.18
CA GLU A 201 -24.32 5.13 -20.59
C GLU A 201 -24.19 3.89 -19.68
N TRP A 202 -23.94 2.73 -20.28
CA TRP A 202 -23.55 1.53 -19.55
C TRP A 202 -22.07 1.61 -19.19
N ILE A 203 -21.81 1.82 -17.91
CA ILE A 203 -20.47 1.83 -17.35
C ILE A 203 -20.23 0.45 -16.75
N SER A 204 -19.17 -0.24 -17.16
CA SER A 204 -18.77 -1.46 -16.46
C SER A 204 -18.19 -1.07 -15.11
N TRP A 205 -18.74 -1.64 -14.04
CA TRP A 205 -18.21 -1.47 -12.71
C TRP A 205 -17.16 -2.55 -12.46
N HIS A 206 -15.90 -2.17 -12.22
CA HIS A 206 -14.74 -3.07 -12.09
C HIS A 206 -14.72 -4.21 -13.13
N GLU A 207 -14.13 -3.95 -14.29
CA GLU A 207 -13.85 -4.92 -15.39
C GLU A 207 -14.74 -6.17 -15.43
N GLY A 208 -16.03 -5.96 -15.73
CA GLY A 208 -16.96 -7.04 -16.05
C GLY A 208 -17.83 -7.56 -14.90
N ALA A 209 -17.80 -6.94 -13.70
CA ALA A 209 -18.63 -7.40 -12.58
C ALA A 209 -20.14 -7.19 -12.82
N HIS A 210 -20.57 -6.00 -13.23
CA HIS A 210 -21.93 -5.70 -13.74
C HIS A 210 -21.93 -4.36 -14.48
N LEU A 211 -23.04 -4.02 -15.15
CA LEU A 211 -23.21 -2.73 -15.83
C LEU A 211 -23.97 -1.76 -14.93
N LEU A 212 -23.62 -0.48 -14.92
CA LEU A 212 -24.38 0.55 -14.21
C LEU A 212 -24.66 1.76 -15.07
N SER A 213 -25.67 2.51 -14.67
CA SER A 213 -25.95 3.86 -15.14
C SER A 213 -26.17 4.77 -13.92
N GLN A 214 -25.58 5.96 -13.96
CA GLN A 214 -25.52 6.82 -12.78
C GLN A 214 -26.88 7.47 -12.45
N ASN A 215 -27.62 7.96 -13.44
CA ASN A 215 -28.92 8.58 -13.21
C ASN A 215 -29.73 8.70 -14.52
N PRO A 216 -30.32 7.60 -15.01
CA PRO A 216 -31.00 7.58 -16.30
C PRO A 216 -32.42 8.14 -16.21
N SER A 217 -32.54 9.45 -15.96
CA SER A 217 -33.83 10.12 -15.80
C SER A 217 -34.73 10.11 -17.05
N GLY A 218 -34.21 9.67 -18.21
CA GLY A 218 -34.99 9.45 -19.42
C GLY A 218 -35.95 8.25 -19.35
N SER A 219 -35.70 7.28 -18.46
CA SER A 219 -36.60 6.13 -18.28
C SER A 219 -37.81 6.49 -17.41
N ARG A 220 -39.02 6.39 -17.99
CA ARG A 220 -40.29 6.62 -17.29
C ARG A 220 -40.50 5.61 -16.18
N THR A 221 -40.15 4.35 -16.41
CA THR A 221 -40.29 3.26 -15.44
C THR A 221 -39.31 3.44 -14.28
N TYR A 222 -38.06 3.83 -14.55
CA TYR A 222 -37.07 4.17 -13.52
C TYR A 222 -37.57 5.30 -12.59
N ASN A 223 -38.10 6.38 -13.15
CA ASN A 223 -38.62 7.51 -12.37
C ASN A 223 -39.81 7.09 -11.49
N LYS A 224 -40.73 6.27 -12.00
CA LYS A 224 -41.85 5.71 -11.21
C LYS A 224 -41.35 4.87 -10.04
N VAL A 225 -40.30 4.07 -10.25
CA VAL A 225 -39.67 3.27 -9.18
C VAL A 225 -39.10 4.18 -8.09
N LEU A 226 -38.32 5.20 -8.47
CA LEU A 226 -37.73 6.15 -7.54
C LEU A 226 -38.78 6.94 -6.75
N GLU A 227 -39.83 7.42 -7.42
CA GLU A 227 -40.95 8.13 -6.78
C GLU A 227 -41.61 7.26 -5.71
N ARG A 228 -41.88 5.99 -6.03
CA ARG A 228 -42.49 5.04 -5.08
C ARG A 228 -41.57 4.76 -3.89
N MET A 229 -40.27 4.58 -4.11
CA MET A 229 -39.29 4.41 -3.03
C MET A 229 -39.22 5.64 -2.12
N CYS A 230 -39.21 6.85 -2.72
CA CYS A 230 -39.18 8.11 -2.00
C CYS A 230 -40.45 8.34 -1.18
N GLU A 231 -41.64 8.06 -1.73
CA GLU A 231 -42.91 8.16 -1.00
C GLU A 231 -42.94 7.16 0.17
N TYR A 232 -42.49 5.93 -0.06
CA TYR A 232 -42.60 4.87 0.93
C TYR A 232 -41.81 5.15 2.21
N PHE A 233 -40.56 5.64 2.08
CA PHE A 233 -39.67 5.97 3.19
C PHE A 233 -39.60 7.47 3.54
N LYS A 234 -40.45 8.32 2.95
CA LYS A 234 -40.41 9.79 3.10
C LYS A 234 -39.00 10.36 2.91
N ALA A 235 -38.42 10.12 1.74
CA ALA A 235 -37.11 10.68 1.38
C ALA A 235 -37.21 12.21 1.21
N ALA A 236 -36.34 12.98 1.88
CA ALA A 236 -36.31 14.44 1.75
C ALA A 236 -36.01 14.87 0.31
N GLU A 237 -36.57 16.00 -0.13
CA GLU A 237 -36.27 16.61 -1.44
C GLU A 237 -34.88 17.29 -1.43
N GLY A 238 -34.22 17.33 -2.57
CA GLY A 238 -32.89 17.97 -2.74
C GLY A 238 -31.68 17.12 -2.33
N ASN A 239 -31.86 16.07 -1.51
CA ASN A 239 -30.77 15.23 -0.99
C ASN A 239 -30.91 13.76 -1.42
N ARG A 240 -30.94 13.51 -2.73
CA ARG A 240 -31.16 12.17 -3.31
C ARG A 240 -30.07 11.84 -4.30
N GLY A 241 -29.35 10.76 -4.05
CA GLY A 241 -28.47 10.11 -5.03
C GLY A 241 -29.08 8.79 -5.47
N THR A 242 -28.90 8.41 -6.72
CA THR A 242 -29.47 7.17 -7.25
C THR A 242 -28.47 6.42 -8.11
N ARG A 243 -28.73 5.13 -8.34
CA ARG A 243 -27.93 4.30 -9.25
C ARG A 243 -28.77 3.16 -9.82
N PHE A 244 -28.65 2.94 -11.12
CA PHE A 244 -29.21 1.78 -11.82
C PHE A 244 -28.09 0.76 -12.02
N ASN A 245 -28.24 -0.46 -11.49
CA ASN A 245 -27.27 -1.54 -11.66
C ASN A 245 -27.95 -2.69 -12.43
N TRP A 246 -27.32 -3.19 -13.48
CA TRP A 246 -27.78 -4.30 -14.30
C TRP A 246 -26.76 -5.43 -14.29
N TYR A 247 -27.18 -6.53 -13.68
CA TYR A 247 -26.51 -7.83 -13.69
C TYR A 247 -27.12 -8.61 -14.86
N ARG A 248 -26.32 -8.93 -15.86
CA ARG A 248 -26.79 -9.52 -17.12
C ARG A 248 -27.25 -10.96 -16.95
N ASP A 249 -26.59 -11.70 -16.07
CA ASP A 249 -26.88 -13.11 -15.77
C ASP A 249 -26.38 -13.50 -14.36
N GLY A 250 -26.31 -14.81 -14.08
CA GLY A 250 -25.88 -15.40 -12.82
C GLY A 250 -24.41 -15.16 -12.46
N SER A 251 -23.55 -14.80 -13.42
CA SER A 251 -22.12 -14.62 -13.23
C SER A 251 -21.74 -13.21 -12.74
N ASP A 252 -22.58 -12.21 -13.05
CA ASP A 252 -22.36 -10.82 -12.63
C ASP A 252 -22.50 -10.66 -11.09
N TRP A 253 -21.67 -9.82 -10.48
CA TRP A 253 -21.51 -9.70 -9.03
C TRP A 253 -21.14 -8.26 -8.57
N LYS A 254 -21.10 -8.05 -7.25
CA LYS A 254 -20.67 -6.81 -6.59
C LYS A 254 -19.96 -7.11 -5.26
N PRO A 255 -18.69 -6.69 -5.05
CA PRO A 255 -17.94 -6.93 -3.83
C PRO A 255 -18.56 -6.24 -2.63
N PHE A 256 -18.16 -6.71 -1.45
CA PHE A 256 -18.46 -6.07 -0.18
C PHE A 256 -17.88 -4.65 -0.09
N HIS A 257 -18.74 -3.68 0.16
CA HIS A 257 -18.39 -2.27 0.31
C HIS A 257 -19.30 -1.59 1.32
N HIS A 258 -18.92 -0.39 1.78
CA HIS A 258 -19.80 0.52 2.51
C HIS A 258 -20.37 1.60 1.57
N ASP A 259 -21.55 2.14 1.84
CA ASP A 259 -21.96 3.37 1.15
C ASP A 259 -21.20 4.58 1.68
N SER A 260 -21.04 5.61 0.82
CA SER A 260 -20.25 6.81 1.13
C SER A 260 -20.59 7.51 2.45
N ALA A 261 -21.85 7.46 2.87
CA ALA A 261 -22.31 8.06 4.13
C ALA A 261 -21.73 7.38 5.39
N ALA A 262 -21.12 6.18 5.31
CA ALA A 262 -20.47 5.55 6.45
C ALA A 262 -19.16 6.24 6.88
N PHE A 263 -18.48 6.96 5.97
CA PHE A 263 -17.15 7.53 6.22
C PHE A 263 -16.93 8.92 5.60
N ASN A 264 -17.92 9.50 4.90
CA ASN A 264 -17.88 10.88 4.40
C ASN A 264 -18.89 11.75 5.17
N GLU A 265 -18.40 12.68 5.99
CA GLU A 265 -19.23 13.54 6.84
C GLU A 265 -20.21 14.43 6.06
N GLN A 266 -19.83 14.93 4.88
CA GLN A 266 -20.72 15.75 4.04
C GLN A 266 -21.87 14.92 3.47
N ARG A 267 -21.61 13.66 3.10
CA ARG A 267 -22.64 12.72 2.66
C ARG A 267 -23.49 12.25 3.84
N ALA A 268 -22.88 11.96 4.98
CA ALA A 268 -23.58 11.58 6.21
C ALA A 268 -24.51 12.69 6.73
N ALA A 269 -24.15 13.97 6.51
CA ALA A 269 -24.98 15.12 6.85
C ALA A 269 -26.26 15.22 5.99
N THR A 270 -26.27 14.59 4.80
CA THR A 270 -27.37 14.68 3.84
C THR A 270 -28.02 13.33 3.53
N GLN A 271 -27.52 12.24 4.11
CA GLN A 271 -27.96 10.86 3.87
C GLN A 271 -27.82 10.03 5.15
N ASN A 272 -28.91 9.39 5.58
CA ASN A 272 -28.92 8.53 6.77
C ASN A 272 -29.31 7.07 6.45
N CYS A 273 -29.57 6.75 5.19
CA CYS A 273 -29.96 5.41 4.78
C CYS A 273 -29.71 5.14 3.30
N THR A 274 -29.77 3.86 2.98
CA THR A 274 -29.77 3.33 1.61
C THR A 274 -31.04 2.51 1.41
N ILE A 275 -31.72 2.77 0.30
CA ILE A 275 -32.91 2.04 -0.12
C ILE A 275 -32.58 1.40 -1.46
N GLY A 276 -32.82 0.10 -1.60
CA GLY A 276 -32.62 -0.60 -2.86
C GLY A 276 -33.84 -1.42 -3.25
N ILE A 277 -34.01 -1.65 -4.54
CA ILE A 277 -35.05 -2.53 -5.07
C ILE A 277 -34.49 -3.43 -6.17
N SER A 278 -34.98 -4.67 -6.20
CA SER A 278 -34.54 -5.72 -7.12
C SER A 278 -35.62 -6.06 -8.14
N PHE A 279 -35.25 -6.24 -9.40
CA PHE A 279 -36.12 -6.73 -10.47
C PHE A 279 -35.43 -7.85 -11.25
N GLY A 280 -36.20 -8.80 -11.77
CA GLY A 280 -35.68 -9.96 -12.50
C GLY A 280 -35.21 -11.09 -11.59
N ALA A 281 -34.12 -11.76 -11.96
CA ALA A 281 -33.68 -12.98 -11.30
C ALA A 281 -33.28 -12.75 -9.83
N SER A 282 -33.58 -13.73 -8.98
CA SER A 282 -33.23 -13.69 -7.56
C SER A 282 -31.71 -13.75 -7.37
N ARG A 283 -31.19 -12.92 -6.46
CA ARG A 283 -29.79 -12.94 -5.98
C ARG A 283 -29.74 -12.74 -4.48
N GLU A 284 -28.60 -12.97 -3.85
CA GLU A 284 -28.42 -12.70 -2.42
C GLU A 284 -27.78 -11.34 -2.19
N LEU A 285 -28.44 -10.49 -1.40
CA LEU A 285 -27.83 -9.35 -0.75
C LEU A 285 -27.08 -9.87 0.47
N ALA A 286 -25.76 -9.80 0.40
CA ALA A 286 -24.88 -10.24 1.46
C ALA A 286 -24.42 -9.05 2.30
N PHE A 287 -24.39 -9.21 3.62
CA PHE A 287 -23.78 -8.29 4.57
C PHE A 287 -22.58 -8.98 5.24
N ARG A 288 -21.43 -8.31 5.24
CA ARG A 288 -20.19 -8.75 5.89
C ARG A 288 -19.84 -7.81 7.05
N HIS A 289 -19.76 -8.32 8.26
CA HIS A 289 -19.39 -7.50 9.42
C HIS A 289 -17.96 -6.96 9.23
N ALA A 290 -17.78 -5.64 9.33
CA ALA A 290 -16.50 -5.00 8.99
C ALA A 290 -15.32 -5.48 9.86
N LYS A 291 -15.58 -5.74 11.15
CA LYS A 291 -14.54 -6.23 12.09
C LYS A 291 -14.33 -7.75 12.11
N THR A 292 -15.42 -8.54 12.09
CA THR A 292 -15.36 -9.99 12.35
C THR A 292 -15.39 -10.83 11.08
N GLY A 293 -15.75 -10.23 9.93
CA GLY A 293 -15.90 -10.94 8.66
C GLY A 293 -17.13 -11.84 8.57
N GLU A 294 -18.02 -11.87 9.58
CA GLU A 294 -19.22 -12.71 9.57
C GLU A 294 -20.18 -12.28 8.45
N LEU A 295 -20.80 -13.27 7.80
CA LEU A 295 -21.66 -13.08 6.64
C LEU A 295 -23.13 -13.39 6.97
N ILE A 296 -24.02 -12.50 6.54
CA ILE A 296 -25.48 -12.67 6.61
C ILE A 296 -26.04 -12.43 5.20
N TYR A 297 -26.93 -13.31 4.75
CA TYR A 297 -27.48 -13.27 3.40
C TYR A 297 -28.99 -13.04 3.43
N PHE A 298 -29.48 -12.22 2.50
CA PHE A 298 -30.91 -11.97 2.31
C PHE A 298 -31.27 -12.18 0.83
N PRO A 299 -32.23 -13.06 0.50
CA PRO A 299 -32.67 -13.24 -0.87
C PRO A 299 -33.35 -11.95 -1.37
N GLN A 300 -32.99 -11.51 -2.56
CA GLN A 300 -33.52 -10.35 -3.27
C GLN A 300 -34.28 -10.81 -4.51
N LYS A 301 -35.56 -11.07 -4.33
CA LYS A 301 -36.48 -11.53 -5.38
C LYS A 301 -36.97 -10.37 -6.25
N ASN A 302 -37.60 -10.71 -7.37
CA ASN A 302 -38.23 -9.72 -8.25
C ASN A 302 -39.28 -8.87 -7.49
N GLY A 303 -39.23 -7.55 -7.68
CA GLY A 303 -40.13 -6.60 -7.03
C GLY A 303 -39.82 -6.30 -5.55
N MET A 304 -38.79 -6.92 -4.96
CA MET A 304 -38.47 -6.79 -3.53
C MET A 304 -37.65 -5.53 -3.24
N LEU A 305 -38.09 -4.79 -2.21
CA LEU A 305 -37.41 -3.60 -1.68
C LEU A 305 -36.62 -3.96 -0.41
N PHE A 306 -35.47 -3.32 -0.23
CA PHE A 306 -34.72 -3.33 1.00
C PHE A 306 -34.30 -1.92 1.42
N TYR A 307 -34.04 -1.75 2.71
CA TYR A 307 -33.52 -0.55 3.34
C TYR A 307 -32.46 -0.97 4.34
N PHE A 308 -31.41 -0.16 4.50
CA PHE A 308 -30.58 -0.22 5.69
C PHE A 308 -30.17 1.19 6.15
N GLY A 309 -30.13 1.35 7.48
CA GLY A 309 -29.75 2.61 8.12
C GLY A 309 -28.24 2.84 8.20
N ARG A 310 -27.84 4.04 8.63
CA ARG A 310 -26.44 4.45 8.74
C ARG A 310 -25.58 3.51 9.59
N ASP A 311 -26.03 3.14 10.79
CA ASP A 311 -25.24 2.31 11.71
C ASP A 311 -25.07 0.90 11.12
N ALA A 312 -26.12 0.34 10.47
CA ALA A 312 -26.00 -0.91 9.74
C ALA A 312 -24.96 -0.81 8.60
N ASN A 313 -24.94 0.30 7.86
CA ASN A 313 -23.95 0.56 6.82
C ASN A 313 -22.53 0.83 7.37
N ILE A 314 -22.37 1.26 8.63
CA ILE A 314 -21.06 1.45 9.27
C ILE A 314 -20.52 0.11 9.77
N VAL A 315 -21.37 -0.68 10.43
CA VAL A 315 -20.97 -1.95 11.07
C VAL A 315 -20.81 -3.06 10.03
N TRP A 316 -21.60 -3.03 8.95
CA TRP A 316 -21.63 -4.06 7.93
C TRP A 316 -21.34 -3.49 6.54
N GLN A 317 -20.41 -4.13 5.83
CA GLN A 317 -20.27 -4.00 4.40
C GLN A 317 -21.38 -4.79 3.71
N HIS A 318 -21.73 -4.43 2.47
CA HIS A 318 -22.75 -5.15 1.70
C HIS A 318 -22.30 -5.40 0.25
N GLY A 319 -22.83 -6.46 -0.37
CA GLY A 319 -22.45 -6.92 -1.72
C GLY A 319 -23.50 -7.83 -2.33
N ILE A 320 -23.29 -8.21 -3.60
CA ILE A 320 -24.11 -9.18 -4.35
C ILE A 320 -23.17 -10.27 -4.88
N ASN A 321 -23.43 -11.52 -4.53
CA ASN A 321 -22.62 -12.63 -5.02
C ASN A 321 -23.02 -13.04 -6.45
N SER A 322 -22.06 -13.61 -7.19
CA SER A 322 -22.36 -14.44 -8.36
C SER A 322 -22.99 -15.75 -7.89
N LEU A 323 -23.83 -16.35 -8.73
CA LEU A 323 -24.38 -17.68 -8.51
C LEU A 323 -23.34 -18.77 -8.85
N PRO A 324 -23.30 -19.89 -8.12
CA PRO A 324 -22.54 -21.08 -8.53
C PRO A 324 -22.88 -21.48 -9.96
N GLU A 325 -21.92 -22.02 -10.72
CA GLU A 325 -22.08 -22.31 -12.15
C GLU A 325 -23.32 -23.19 -12.46
N GLY A 326 -23.62 -24.17 -11.59
CA GLY A 326 -24.81 -25.03 -11.72
C GLY A 326 -26.16 -24.32 -11.51
N ASP A 327 -26.17 -23.16 -10.85
CA ASP A 327 -27.37 -22.37 -10.55
C ASP A 327 -27.54 -21.18 -11.52
N GLN A 328 -26.63 -20.99 -12.47
CA GLN A 328 -26.70 -19.90 -13.44
C GLN A 328 -27.72 -20.23 -14.54
N ASP A 329 -28.88 -19.59 -14.47
CA ASP A 329 -30.00 -19.80 -15.40
C ASP A 329 -30.02 -18.83 -16.60
N GLY A 330 -28.95 -18.04 -16.77
CA GLY A 330 -28.81 -17.03 -17.81
C GLY A 330 -29.72 -15.80 -17.65
N LYS A 331 -30.49 -15.69 -16.56
CA LYS A 331 -31.42 -14.57 -16.36
C LYS A 331 -30.76 -13.42 -15.60
N GLY A 332 -30.98 -12.21 -16.13
CA GLY A 332 -30.48 -10.98 -15.54
C GLY A 332 -31.31 -10.45 -14.37
N ARG A 333 -30.70 -9.53 -13.63
CA ARG A 333 -31.26 -8.82 -12.48
C ARG A 333 -30.94 -7.32 -12.59
N ILE A 334 -31.89 -6.48 -12.22
CA ILE A 334 -31.68 -5.04 -12.04
C ILE A 334 -31.75 -4.73 -10.55
N SER A 335 -30.86 -3.85 -10.08
CA SER A 335 -30.92 -3.25 -8.75
C SER A 335 -30.91 -1.73 -8.86
N ILE A 336 -31.97 -1.07 -8.42
CA ILE A 336 -32.02 0.40 -8.33
C ILE A 336 -31.77 0.79 -6.88
N ILE A 337 -30.78 1.66 -6.65
CA ILE A 337 -30.37 2.14 -5.33
C ILE A 337 -30.70 3.63 -5.21
N LEU A 338 -31.17 4.03 -4.05
CA LEU A 338 -31.48 5.40 -3.62
C LEU A 338 -30.78 5.67 -2.29
N TRP A 339 -29.87 6.63 -2.27
CA TRP A 339 -29.29 7.20 -1.06
C TRP A 339 -30.01 8.49 -0.72
N CYS A 340 -30.54 8.60 0.50
CA CYS A 340 -31.32 9.77 0.88
C CYS A 340 -31.32 10.04 2.39
N LEU A 341 -31.79 11.24 2.75
CA LEU A 341 -32.24 11.54 4.11
C LEU A 341 -33.69 11.05 4.28
N CYS A 342 -33.85 9.93 4.99
CA CYS A 342 -35.15 9.39 5.37
C CYS A 342 -35.71 10.14 6.58
N GLN A 343 -36.84 10.81 6.39
CA GLN A 343 -37.51 11.60 7.44
C GLN A 343 -38.22 10.73 8.49
N LEU A 344 -38.35 9.43 8.26
CA LEU A 344 -38.86 8.47 9.24
C LEU A 344 -37.78 7.99 10.21
N CYS A 345 -36.51 8.29 9.95
CA CYS A 345 -35.41 7.87 10.80
C CYS A 345 -35.42 8.63 12.12
N VAL A 346 -35.46 7.90 13.24
CA VAL A 346 -35.39 8.48 14.58
C VAL A 346 -33.93 8.71 14.94
N GLU A 347 -33.54 9.97 15.03
CA GLU A 347 -32.23 10.36 15.57
C GLU A 347 -32.19 10.08 17.08
N SER A 348 -31.22 9.27 17.52
CA SER A 348 -31.06 8.94 18.94
C SER A 348 -30.34 10.05 19.72
N GLN A 349 -30.77 10.33 20.96
CA GLN A 349 -30.11 11.28 21.87
C GLN A 349 -28.71 10.82 22.31
N GLN A 350 -28.47 9.51 22.33
CA GLN A 350 -27.13 9.00 22.11
C GLN A 350 -26.85 9.16 20.62
N GLN A 351 -26.45 10.36 20.20
CA GLN A 351 -25.60 10.42 19.04
C GLN A 351 -24.46 9.47 19.41
N LEU A 352 -24.23 8.45 18.59
CA LEU A 352 -22.87 8.01 18.38
C LEU A 352 -22.18 9.27 17.87
N HIS A 353 -21.75 10.11 18.81
CA HIS A 353 -20.96 11.29 18.55
C HIS A 353 -19.68 10.68 18.01
N LEU A 354 -19.67 10.54 16.69
CA LEU A 354 -18.53 10.89 15.90
C LEU A 354 -17.90 12.08 16.61
N ASP A 355 -16.69 11.91 17.12
CA ASP A 355 -15.87 13.08 17.40
C ASP A 355 -15.71 13.87 16.08
N SER A 356 -14.94 14.95 16.07
CA SER A 356 -14.68 15.72 14.86
C SER A 356 -14.00 14.95 13.70
N ARG A 357 -13.96 13.60 13.78
CA ARG A 357 -13.41 12.62 12.83
C ARG A 357 -14.23 11.34 12.69
N GLY A 358 -15.52 11.27 13.05
CA GLY A 358 -16.36 10.23 12.47
C GLY A 358 -16.30 8.79 13.05
N ARG A 359 -16.12 8.52 14.36
CA ARG A 359 -16.22 7.12 14.90
C ARG A 359 -17.15 6.91 16.13
N LEU A 360 -17.73 5.69 16.23
CA LEU A 360 -18.51 5.18 17.37
C LEU A 360 -17.65 5.10 18.66
N ALA A 361 -18.04 5.84 19.71
CA ALA A 361 -17.44 5.70 21.03
C ALA A 361 -17.93 4.43 21.75
N SER A 362 -17.07 3.42 21.84
CA SER A 362 -17.06 2.51 22.99
C SER A 362 -15.63 2.42 23.51
N SER A 363 -15.50 2.51 24.82
CA SER A 363 -14.28 2.66 25.61
C SER A 363 -13.08 1.85 25.11
N GLY A 364 -12.13 2.53 24.48
CA GLY A 364 -10.82 2.01 24.13
C GLY A 364 -10.07 3.08 23.35
N GLN A 365 -9.06 3.69 23.98
CA GLN A 365 -8.16 4.63 23.31
C GLN A 365 -7.62 4.02 22.02
N GLY A 366 -7.88 4.67 20.88
CA GLY A 366 -7.42 4.24 19.56
C GLY A 366 -7.03 5.43 18.69
N THR A 367 -5.89 6.05 19.00
CA THR A 367 -5.02 6.64 17.96
C THR A 367 -4.84 5.66 16.80
N TRP A 368 -4.56 6.12 15.57
CA TRP A 368 -4.15 5.27 14.41
C TRP A 368 -3.09 4.24 14.81
N ARG A 369 -3.52 3.08 15.32
CA ARG A 369 -2.68 1.99 15.82
C ARG A 369 -3.14 0.64 15.27
N SER A 370 -3.95 0.65 14.22
CA SER A 370 -4.28 -0.57 13.50
C SER A 370 -4.47 -0.26 12.03
N HIS A 371 -3.36 -0.21 11.31
CA HIS A 371 -3.26 -0.43 9.87
C HIS A 371 -4.26 -1.50 9.37
N GLN A 372 -4.89 -1.28 8.22
CA GLN A 372 -5.82 -2.23 7.57
C GLN A 372 -5.32 -2.50 6.14
N PRO A 373 -5.21 -3.78 5.72
CA PRO A 373 -4.75 -4.10 4.38
C PRO A 373 -5.66 -3.55 3.28
N LEU A 374 -5.08 -3.14 2.13
CA LEU A 374 -5.87 -2.65 0.99
C LEU A 374 -6.68 -3.77 0.33
N PHE A 375 -6.08 -4.95 0.23
CA PHE A 375 -6.72 -6.14 -0.33
C PHE A 375 -6.56 -7.32 0.62
N PRO A 376 -7.59 -8.16 0.80
CA PRO A 376 -7.44 -9.41 1.51
C PRO A 376 -6.53 -10.34 0.70
N VAL A 377 -5.47 -10.83 1.34
CA VAL A 377 -4.52 -11.79 0.75
C VAL A 377 -4.52 -13.08 1.59
N LYS A 378 -4.64 -14.23 0.93
CA LYS A 378 -4.60 -15.56 1.54
C LYS A 378 -3.30 -16.30 1.18
N TYR A 379 -3.06 -17.43 1.84
CA TYR A 379 -1.88 -18.26 1.65
C TYR A 379 -2.30 -19.73 1.49
N GLU A 380 -1.64 -20.47 0.60
CA GLU A 380 -1.80 -21.94 0.49
C GLU A 380 -0.83 -22.73 1.39
N PHE A 381 0.10 -22.04 2.03
CA PHE A 381 1.18 -22.61 2.83
C PHE A 381 1.37 -21.80 4.12
N ASP A 382 2.05 -22.38 5.11
CA ASP A 382 2.50 -21.59 6.25
C ASP A 382 3.72 -20.76 5.85
N VAL A 383 3.68 -19.46 6.10
CA VAL A 383 4.76 -18.51 5.75
C VAL A 383 6.08 -18.89 6.42
N SER A 384 6.03 -19.59 7.55
CA SER A 384 7.18 -20.16 8.24
C SER A 384 7.93 -21.23 7.41
N ASP A 385 7.27 -21.84 6.42
CA ASP A 385 7.85 -22.85 5.51
C ASP A 385 8.52 -22.24 4.27
N LEU A 386 8.60 -20.91 4.17
CA LEU A 386 9.31 -20.24 3.07
C LEU A 386 10.81 -20.53 3.15
N LYS A 387 11.37 -21.04 2.06
CA LYS A 387 12.81 -21.22 1.93
C LYS A 387 13.43 -20.02 1.22
N GLU A 388 14.65 -19.70 1.59
CA GLU A 388 15.43 -18.69 0.89
C GLU A 388 15.60 -19.07 -0.59
N GLY A 389 15.47 -18.09 -1.50
CA GLY A 389 15.50 -18.32 -2.94
C GLY A 389 14.23 -18.93 -3.54
N GLU A 390 13.26 -19.38 -2.72
CA GLU A 390 11.97 -19.86 -3.22
C GLU A 390 11.17 -18.68 -3.78
N GLY A 391 10.81 -18.77 -5.07
CA GLY A 391 9.98 -17.76 -5.71
C GLY A 391 8.53 -17.82 -5.21
N LEU A 392 7.85 -16.68 -5.24
CA LEU A 392 6.43 -16.57 -4.89
C LEU A 392 5.65 -15.89 -5.98
N THR A 393 4.37 -16.25 -6.09
CA THR A 393 3.41 -15.64 -7.00
C THR A 393 2.14 -15.29 -6.26
N ILE A 394 1.58 -14.10 -6.53
CA ILE A 394 0.20 -13.78 -6.18
C ILE A 394 -0.67 -14.06 -7.39
N VAL A 395 -1.71 -14.87 -7.20
CA VAL A 395 -2.78 -15.13 -8.17
C VAL A 395 -4.09 -14.51 -7.68
N PHE A 396 -5.04 -14.28 -8.58
CA PHE A 396 -6.42 -13.96 -8.19
C PHE A 396 -7.26 -15.23 -8.21
N ASP A 397 -7.62 -15.73 -7.02
CA ASP A 397 -8.49 -16.90 -6.91
C ASP A 397 -9.95 -16.49 -7.15
N LYS A 398 -10.48 -16.91 -8.29
CA LYS A 398 -11.86 -16.62 -8.73
C LYS A 398 -12.91 -17.33 -7.88
N THR A 399 -12.57 -18.45 -7.23
CA THR A 399 -13.51 -19.24 -6.42
C THR A 399 -13.82 -18.57 -5.10
N VAL A 400 -12.81 -17.97 -4.46
CA VAL A 400 -12.95 -17.26 -3.19
C VAL A 400 -12.87 -15.74 -3.32
N GLN A 401 -12.74 -15.22 -4.55
CA GLN A 401 -12.66 -13.81 -4.90
C GLN A 401 -11.61 -13.03 -4.07
N SER A 402 -10.40 -13.60 -3.93
CA SER A 402 -9.32 -12.98 -3.15
C SER A 402 -7.95 -13.20 -3.80
N LEU A 403 -7.01 -12.31 -3.48
CA LEU A 403 -5.61 -12.54 -3.81
C LEU A 403 -5.07 -13.70 -2.98
N MET A 404 -4.26 -14.55 -3.59
CA MET A 404 -3.69 -15.73 -2.95
C MET A 404 -2.21 -15.83 -3.29
N VAL A 405 -1.37 -15.98 -2.26
CA VAL A 405 0.06 -16.26 -2.40
C VAL A 405 0.26 -17.75 -2.58
N GLN A 406 0.96 -18.11 -3.65
CA GLN A 406 1.35 -19.48 -3.99
C GLN A 406 2.88 -19.58 -4.09
N LYS A 407 3.40 -20.78 -3.80
CA LYS A 407 4.82 -21.10 -3.95
C LYS A 407 5.18 -21.27 -5.43
N GLY A 408 6.39 -20.86 -5.78
CA GLY A 408 6.92 -20.90 -7.13
C GLY A 408 6.63 -19.63 -7.94
N ILE A 409 7.31 -19.54 -9.08
CA ILE A 409 7.08 -18.51 -10.10
C ILE A 409 6.09 -19.06 -11.11
N LEU A 410 4.88 -18.51 -11.11
CA LEU A 410 3.75 -18.95 -11.94
C LEU A 410 3.25 -17.78 -12.82
N PRO A 411 3.96 -17.44 -13.91
CA PRO A 411 3.59 -16.30 -14.75
C PRO A 411 2.22 -16.45 -15.42
N GLN A 412 1.79 -17.70 -15.68
CA GLN A 412 0.47 -17.98 -16.26
C GLN A 412 -0.61 -17.85 -15.17
N GLY A 413 -1.43 -16.80 -15.26
CA GLY A 413 -2.50 -16.53 -14.28
C GLY A 413 -2.05 -15.80 -13.01
N GLY A 414 -0.75 -15.55 -12.86
CA GLY A 414 -0.20 -14.69 -11.80
C GLY A 414 -0.48 -13.21 -12.05
N VAL A 415 -0.73 -12.46 -10.98
CA VAL A 415 -0.82 -10.99 -10.94
C VAL A 415 0.57 -10.37 -10.85
N ALA A 416 1.40 -10.92 -9.95
CA ALA A 416 2.79 -10.54 -9.72
C ALA A 416 3.55 -11.74 -9.15
N TRP A 417 4.87 -11.77 -9.39
CA TRP A 417 5.74 -12.81 -8.86
C TRP A 417 7.14 -12.27 -8.62
N GLY A 418 7.90 -12.96 -7.76
CA GLY A 418 9.28 -12.57 -7.51
C GLY A 418 10.05 -13.53 -6.62
N THR A 419 11.36 -13.29 -6.57
CA THR A 419 12.34 -14.06 -5.79
C THR A 419 13.19 -13.12 -4.96
N PHE A 420 13.69 -13.64 -3.84
CA PHE A 420 14.66 -12.96 -2.99
C PHE A 420 15.81 -13.91 -2.67
N SER A 421 17.03 -13.47 -2.92
CA SER A 421 18.28 -14.19 -2.63
C SER A 421 19.04 -13.41 -1.57
N ASP A 422 19.23 -13.98 -0.38
CA ASP A 422 19.77 -13.27 0.77
C ASP A 422 21.28 -13.50 0.95
N GLU A 423 22.06 -12.94 0.03
CA GLU A 423 23.50 -13.20 -0.07
C GLU A 423 24.35 -12.16 0.67
N ILE A 424 23.76 -11.39 1.59
CA ILE A 424 24.47 -10.31 2.32
C ILE A 424 25.67 -10.84 3.11
N GLN A 425 25.61 -12.07 3.64
CA GLN A 425 26.74 -12.69 4.35
C GLN A 425 27.87 -13.12 3.40
N ARG A 426 27.57 -13.34 2.13
CA ARG A 426 28.53 -13.81 1.13
C ARG A 426 29.16 -12.67 0.34
N SER A 427 28.37 -11.70 -0.10
CA SER A 427 28.81 -10.61 -0.99
C SER A 427 28.45 -9.21 -0.49
N GLY A 428 27.79 -9.11 0.66
CA GLY A 428 27.29 -7.84 1.19
C GLY A 428 26.07 -7.28 0.42
N TRP A 429 25.53 -8.04 -0.54
CA TRP A 429 24.33 -7.70 -1.31
C TRP A 429 23.34 -8.85 -1.30
N SER A 430 22.10 -8.58 -0.90
CA SER A 430 20.96 -9.42 -1.25
C SER A 430 20.35 -8.94 -2.58
N GLU A 431 19.57 -9.80 -3.26
CA GLU A 431 18.97 -9.48 -4.55
C GLU A 431 17.47 -9.76 -4.55
N LEU A 432 16.71 -8.83 -5.11
CA LEU A 432 15.25 -8.91 -5.20
C LEU A 432 14.81 -8.74 -6.65
N HIS A 433 14.05 -9.71 -7.16
CA HIS A 433 13.50 -9.68 -8.51
C HIS A 433 11.98 -9.66 -8.41
N MET A 434 11.34 -8.61 -8.91
CA MET A 434 9.88 -8.48 -8.92
C MET A 434 9.37 -8.25 -10.33
N GLN A 435 8.30 -8.96 -10.69
CA GLN A 435 7.64 -8.82 -11.98
C GLN A 435 6.12 -8.77 -11.82
N THR A 436 5.46 -8.06 -12.73
CA THR A 436 4.00 -8.05 -12.82
C THR A 436 3.52 -8.63 -14.14
N ALA A 437 2.28 -9.11 -14.14
CA ALA A 437 1.62 -9.62 -15.33
C ALA A 437 1.53 -8.55 -16.44
N ASP A 438 1.72 -8.98 -17.68
CA ASP A 438 1.43 -8.18 -18.88
C ASP A 438 -0.04 -8.27 -19.32
N ASP A 439 -0.92 -8.76 -18.43
CA ASP A 439 -2.35 -8.86 -18.69
C ASP A 439 -3.03 -7.49 -18.51
N GLN A 440 -3.67 -7.00 -19.56
CA GLN A 440 -4.40 -5.71 -19.53
C GLN A 440 -5.72 -5.80 -18.75
N ASN A 441 -6.23 -7.00 -18.46
CA ASN A 441 -7.44 -7.24 -17.66
C ASN A 441 -7.16 -7.30 -16.15
N ILE A 442 -5.95 -6.93 -15.74
CA ILE A 442 -5.59 -6.82 -14.33
C ILE A 442 -5.23 -5.36 -14.08
N ALA A 443 -6.00 -4.69 -13.22
CA ALA A 443 -5.76 -3.31 -12.86
C ALA A 443 -4.32 -3.10 -12.36
N ASN A 444 -3.67 -2.03 -12.83
CA ASN A 444 -2.29 -1.70 -12.46
C ASN A 444 -2.12 -1.53 -10.94
N ASP A 445 -3.12 -0.97 -10.27
CA ASP A 445 -3.15 -0.88 -8.79
C ASP A 445 -2.97 -2.24 -8.10
N VAL A 446 -3.65 -3.27 -8.61
CA VAL A 446 -3.60 -4.63 -8.06
C VAL A 446 -2.24 -5.26 -8.35
N LYS A 447 -1.68 -5.04 -9.55
CA LYS A 447 -0.32 -5.47 -9.90
C LYS A 447 0.72 -4.87 -8.97
N MET A 448 0.66 -3.56 -8.76
CA MET A 448 1.61 -2.82 -7.94
C MET A 448 1.51 -3.19 -6.46
N TYR A 449 0.29 -3.32 -5.93
CA TYR A 449 0.07 -3.81 -4.58
C TYR A 449 0.58 -5.25 -4.41
N ALA A 450 0.28 -6.15 -5.34
CA ALA A 450 0.71 -7.54 -5.26
C ALA A 450 2.25 -7.67 -5.31
N ALA A 451 2.91 -6.92 -6.20
CA ALA A 451 4.37 -6.87 -6.25
C ALA A 451 4.97 -6.35 -4.93
N GLY A 452 4.40 -5.28 -4.37
CA GLY A 452 4.79 -4.78 -3.06
C GLY A 452 4.59 -5.81 -1.95
N TYR A 453 3.44 -6.49 -1.93
CA TYR A 453 3.12 -7.51 -0.94
C TYR A 453 4.11 -8.67 -0.96
N LEU A 454 4.48 -9.15 -2.14
CA LEU A 454 5.50 -10.17 -2.30
C LEU A 454 6.87 -9.68 -1.81
N GLU A 455 7.26 -8.45 -2.13
CA GLU A 455 8.52 -7.87 -1.61
C GLU A 455 8.52 -7.81 -0.08
N GLY A 456 7.45 -7.31 0.54
CA GLY A 456 7.34 -7.24 2.01
C GLY A 456 7.40 -8.61 2.68
N LEU A 457 6.77 -9.62 2.07
CA LEU A 457 6.78 -11.00 2.53
C LEU A 457 8.16 -11.64 2.40
N LEU A 458 8.77 -11.56 1.21
CA LEU A 458 10.07 -12.17 0.90
C LEU A 458 11.22 -11.54 1.67
N THR A 459 11.14 -10.24 1.95
CA THR A 459 12.22 -9.48 2.62
C THR A 459 11.93 -9.19 4.09
N CYS A 460 10.92 -9.83 4.69
CA CYS A 460 10.41 -9.51 6.02
C CYS A 460 11.51 -9.43 7.10
N VAL A 461 12.42 -10.41 7.14
CA VAL A 461 13.52 -10.45 8.13
C VAL A 461 14.43 -9.24 7.96
N ARG A 462 14.86 -8.95 6.72
CA ARG A 462 15.76 -7.83 6.43
C ARG A 462 15.09 -6.47 6.66
N ILE A 463 13.78 -6.34 6.43
CA ILE A 463 13.01 -5.13 6.80
C ILE A 463 13.07 -4.92 8.31
N SER A 464 12.83 -5.97 9.11
CA SER A 464 12.85 -5.87 10.58
C SER A 464 14.21 -5.42 11.11
N GLU A 465 15.30 -6.02 10.62
CA GLU A 465 16.67 -5.70 11.02
C GLU A 465 17.07 -4.28 10.60
N PHE A 466 16.83 -3.92 9.33
CA PHE A 466 17.14 -2.60 8.80
C PHE A 466 16.35 -1.51 9.52
N TYR A 467 15.06 -1.74 9.78
CA TYR A 467 14.23 -0.82 10.55
C TYR A 467 14.75 -0.66 11.98
N SER A 468 15.10 -1.76 12.67
CA SER A 468 15.66 -1.71 14.02
C SER A 468 16.94 -0.86 14.09
N ASN A 469 17.85 -1.06 13.13
CA ASN A 469 19.09 -0.28 13.06
C ASN A 469 18.81 1.20 12.77
N SER A 470 17.99 1.47 11.75
CA SER A 470 17.65 2.83 11.33
C SER A 470 16.89 3.62 12.39
N GLN A 471 15.95 2.98 13.08
CA GLN A 471 15.14 3.60 14.12
C GLN A 471 16.00 3.99 15.33
N LYS A 472 16.91 3.12 15.78
CA LYS A 472 17.84 3.42 16.88
C LYS A 472 18.75 4.61 16.56
N LEU A 473 19.30 4.65 15.34
CA LEU A 473 20.07 5.82 14.87
C LEU A 473 19.23 7.09 14.84
N LEU A 474 18.00 7.01 14.32
CA LEU A 474 17.10 8.15 14.24
C LEU A 474 16.73 8.69 15.62
N LEU A 475 16.44 7.81 16.59
CA LEU A 475 16.13 8.20 17.96
C LEU A 475 17.29 8.94 18.63
N SER A 476 18.53 8.49 18.41
CA SER A 476 19.72 9.19 18.90
C SER A 476 19.83 10.61 18.33
N LYS A 477 19.61 10.78 17.01
CA LYS A 477 19.64 12.10 16.37
C LYS A 477 18.47 13.00 16.83
N GLU A 478 17.27 12.45 16.96
CA GLU A 478 16.07 13.22 17.32
C GLU A 478 16.11 13.76 18.75
N GLN A 479 16.80 13.09 19.68
CA GLN A 479 17.02 13.62 21.03
C GLN A 479 17.64 15.03 21.03
N THR A 480 18.37 15.37 19.96
CA THR A 480 19.00 16.68 19.79
C THR A 480 18.23 17.60 18.82
N ALA A 481 17.57 17.04 17.80
CA ALA A 481 16.96 17.83 16.71
C ALA A 481 15.52 18.29 16.99
N GLY A 482 14.68 17.47 17.63
CA GLY A 482 13.26 17.78 17.88
C GLY A 482 12.41 18.03 16.62
N ALA A 483 12.79 17.45 15.48
CA ALA A 483 12.19 17.72 14.16
C ALA A 483 11.09 16.71 13.77
N MET A 484 11.12 15.49 14.34
CA MET A 484 10.26 14.38 13.91
C MET A 484 8.76 14.64 14.01
N PRO A 485 8.22 15.34 15.03
CA PRO A 485 6.79 15.68 15.06
C PRO A 485 6.36 16.52 13.84
N ALA A 486 7.24 17.40 13.36
CA ALA A 486 6.98 18.25 12.20
C ALA A 486 7.12 17.47 10.89
N ILE A 487 8.12 16.60 10.78
CA ILE A 487 8.31 15.72 9.61
C ILE A 487 7.13 14.75 9.47
N ARG A 488 6.70 14.10 10.55
CA ARG A 488 5.50 13.24 10.53
C ARG A 488 4.24 14.02 10.16
N LYS A 489 4.15 15.31 10.52
CA LYS A 489 3.04 16.16 10.07
C LYS A 489 3.15 16.42 8.56
N LEU A 490 4.33 16.80 8.06
CA LEU A 490 4.58 17.01 6.64
C LEU A 490 4.17 15.79 5.82
N PHE A 491 4.65 14.60 6.19
CA PHE A 491 4.32 13.36 5.48
C PHE A 491 2.82 13.07 5.48
N ARG A 492 2.13 13.29 6.60
CA ARG A 492 0.66 13.15 6.63
C ARG A 492 -0.05 14.14 5.70
N ASP A 493 0.41 15.38 5.64
CA ASP A 493 -0.16 16.40 4.73
C ASP A 493 0.14 16.04 3.26
N GLN A 494 1.37 15.60 2.94
CA GLN A 494 1.77 15.14 1.61
C GLN A 494 0.99 13.91 1.15
N LEU A 495 0.77 12.92 2.03
CA LEU A 495 -0.05 11.75 1.68
C LEU A 495 -1.52 12.10 1.53
N ALA A 496 -2.05 13.04 2.32
CA ALA A 496 -3.41 13.53 2.14
C ALA A 496 -3.57 14.19 0.75
N HIS A 497 -2.61 15.03 0.35
CA HIS A 497 -2.60 15.63 -0.99
C HIS A 497 -2.44 14.57 -2.10
N ALA A 498 -1.48 13.65 -1.96
CA ALA A 498 -1.27 12.56 -2.91
C ALA A 498 -2.55 11.75 -3.10
N ARG A 499 -3.26 11.37 -2.02
CA ARG A 499 -4.51 10.62 -2.10
C ARG A 499 -5.60 11.36 -2.87
N ALA A 500 -5.74 12.67 -2.66
CA ALA A 500 -6.72 13.49 -3.37
C ALA A 500 -6.41 13.53 -4.88
N MET A 501 -5.15 13.72 -5.25
CA MET A 501 -4.74 13.84 -6.65
C MET A 501 -4.67 12.50 -7.40
N THR A 502 -4.56 11.40 -6.69
CA THR A 502 -4.46 10.05 -7.25
C THR A 502 -5.80 9.33 -7.31
N ASN A 503 -6.92 10.04 -7.12
CA ASN A 503 -8.26 9.47 -7.03
C ASN A 503 -8.37 8.38 -5.94
N MET A 504 -7.57 8.43 -4.88
CA MET A 504 -7.67 7.48 -3.76
C MET A 504 -8.75 7.88 -2.73
N GLU A 505 -9.61 8.82 -3.10
CA GLU A 505 -10.84 9.10 -2.35
C GLU A 505 -11.88 8.02 -2.67
N TYR A 506 -12.55 7.50 -1.64
CA TYR A 506 -13.38 6.31 -1.75
C TYR A 506 -14.37 6.29 -2.93
N HIS A 507 -14.95 7.45 -3.28
CA HIS A 507 -15.98 7.55 -4.32
C HIS A 507 -15.44 7.49 -5.76
N ILE A 508 -14.13 7.61 -5.93
CA ILE A 508 -13.40 7.50 -7.20
C ILE A 508 -12.21 6.53 -7.09
N PHE A 509 -12.09 5.78 -5.98
CA PHE A 509 -10.97 4.87 -5.71
C PHE A 509 -10.78 3.83 -6.82
N SER A 510 -11.83 3.44 -7.51
CA SER A 510 -11.78 2.50 -8.62
C SER A 510 -11.29 3.09 -9.95
N GLU A 511 -11.13 4.41 -10.03
CA GLU A 511 -10.74 5.12 -11.25
C GLU A 511 -9.30 5.64 -11.11
N GLU A 512 -8.44 5.30 -12.06
CA GLU A 512 -7.12 5.91 -12.15
C GLU A 512 -7.24 7.41 -12.50
N PRO A 513 -6.31 8.25 -12.02
CA PRO A 513 -6.24 9.64 -12.47
C PRO A 513 -5.92 9.70 -13.97
N ALA A 514 -6.45 10.72 -14.66
CA ALA A 514 -6.21 10.88 -16.10
C ALA A 514 -4.76 11.27 -16.43
N ASP A 515 -4.12 12.04 -15.56
CA ASP A 515 -2.73 12.50 -15.73
C ASP A 515 -1.74 11.34 -15.46
N PRO A 516 -0.86 11.00 -16.41
CA PRO A 516 0.14 9.94 -16.24
C PRO A 516 1.05 10.12 -15.02
N TYR A 517 1.39 11.36 -14.66
CA TYR A 517 2.17 11.64 -13.46
C TYR A 517 1.46 11.13 -12.21
N TRP A 518 0.18 11.46 -12.07
CA TRP A 518 -0.62 11.02 -10.92
C TRP A 518 -0.90 9.52 -10.94
N LYS A 519 -0.94 8.87 -12.12
CA LYS A 519 -0.99 7.40 -12.19
C LYS A 519 0.27 6.78 -11.56
N GLN A 520 1.45 7.27 -11.90
CA GLN A 520 2.70 6.72 -11.35
C GLN A 520 2.87 7.00 -9.85
N VAL A 521 2.42 8.16 -9.36
CA VAL A 521 2.36 8.44 -7.91
C VAL A 521 1.43 7.45 -7.21
N ARG A 522 0.24 7.17 -7.79
CA ARG A 522 -0.69 6.17 -7.26
C ARG A 522 -0.05 4.79 -7.18
N TYR A 523 0.62 4.35 -8.24
CA TYR A 523 1.27 3.04 -8.28
C TYR A 523 2.38 2.89 -7.25
N THR A 524 3.19 3.93 -7.05
CA THR A 524 4.24 3.95 -6.01
C THR A 524 3.63 3.83 -4.62
N PHE A 525 2.50 4.51 -4.40
CA PHE A 525 1.75 4.44 -3.15
C PHE A 525 1.20 3.02 -2.90
N PHE A 526 0.58 2.39 -3.90
CA PHE A 526 0.06 1.01 -3.80
C PHE A 526 1.18 -0.01 -3.57
N GLN A 527 2.33 0.15 -4.23
CA GLN A 527 3.50 -0.70 -4.02
C GLN A 527 4.01 -0.60 -2.57
N MET A 528 4.23 0.61 -2.07
CA MET A 528 4.70 0.84 -0.69
C MET A 528 3.70 0.28 0.33
N TRP A 529 2.40 0.44 0.09
CA TRP A 529 1.36 -0.14 0.95
C TRP A 529 1.38 -1.67 0.89
N GLY A 530 1.55 -2.25 -0.29
CA GLY A 530 1.78 -3.68 -0.47
C GLY A 530 2.95 -4.18 0.37
N VAL A 531 4.11 -3.51 0.30
CA VAL A 531 5.30 -3.86 1.12
C VAL A 531 4.97 -3.88 2.61
N LEU A 532 4.25 -2.86 3.10
CA LEU A 532 3.81 -2.80 4.49
C LEU A 532 2.90 -3.97 4.87
N ASP A 533 1.91 -4.27 4.03
CA ASP A 533 0.95 -5.35 4.24
C ASP A 533 1.62 -6.73 4.23
N GLY A 534 2.51 -6.97 3.26
CA GLY A 534 3.29 -8.20 3.14
C GLY A 534 4.22 -8.42 4.34
N TYR A 535 4.93 -7.36 4.75
CA TYR A 535 5.78 -7.38 5.94
C TYR A 535 4.95 -7.68 7.20
N ASN A 536 3.85 -6.95 7.42
CA ASN A 536 3.04 -7.11 8.63
C ASN A 536 2.41 -8.49 8.71
N ALA A 537 1.95 -9.04 7.58
CA ALA A 537 1.38 -10.38 7.52
C ALA A 537 2.42 -11.47 7.85
N ALA A 538 3.66 -11.29 7.41
CA ALA A 538 4.78 -12.19 7.76
C ALA A 538 5.22 -12.00 9.22
N SER A 539 5.46 -10.77 9.65
CA SER A 539 5.96 -10.41 10.98
C SER A 539 5.05 -10.95 12.09
N LEU A 540 3.72 -10.80 11.95
CA LEU A 540 2.75 -11.33 12.92
C LEU A 540 2.85 -12.86 13.09
N ARG A 541 3.17 -13.60 12.02
CA ARG A 541 3.36 -15.07 12.10
C ARG A 541 4.66 -15.45 12.79
N PHE A 542 5.70 -14.64 12.65
CA PHE A 542 6.97 -14.81 13.37
C PHE A 542 6.93 -14.23 14.80
N GLY A 543 5.80 -13.68 15.25
CA GLY A 543 5.67 -13.03 16.56
C GLY A 543 6.43 -11.71 16.67
N GLY A 544 6.75 -11.08 15.54
CA GLY A 544 7.46 -9.81 15.45
C GLY A 544 6.56 -8.57 15.57
N GLU A 545 7.19 -7.40 15.58
CA GLU A 545 6.49 -6.11 15.59
C GLU A 545 6.00 -5.71 14.19
N THR A 546 4.79 -5.17 14.12
CA THR A 546 4.23 -4.59 12.90
C THR A 546 4.65 -3.14 12.73
N LEU A 547 4.77 -2.71 11.48
CA LEU A 547 5.04 -1.33 11.09
C LEU A 547 3.74 -0.61 10.71
N GLU A 548 3.80 0.71 10.67
CA GLU A 548 2.73 1.58 10.19
C GLU A 548 3.16 2.33 8.92
N LEU A 549 2.22 3.02 8.25
CA LEU A 549 2.51 3.76 7.03
C LEU A 549 3.56 4.87 7.23
N ASP A 550 3.57 5.52 8.41
CA ASP A 550 4.56 6.53 8.77
C ASP A 550 5.99 5.96 8.80
N ASP A 551 6.16 4.69 9.18
CA ASP A 551 7.46 4.01 9.17
C ASP A 551 7.96 3.78 7.74
N MET A 552 7.06 3.38 6.83
CA MET A 552 7.40 3.20 5.42
C MET A 552 7.82 4.51 4.76
N LEU A 553 7.19 5.63 5.12
CA LEU A 553 7.59 6.95 4.62
C LEU A 553 9.02 7.29 5.06
N LEU A 554 9.39 6.98 6.31
CA LEU A 554 10.74 7.23 6.82
C LEU A 554 11.78 6.32 6.15
N ILE A 555 11.46 5.04 5.94
CA ILE A 555 12.32 4.10 5.20
C ILE A 555 12.58 4.63 3.79
N ASN A 556 11.54 5.05 3.08
CA ASN A 556 11.65 5.51 1.69
C ASN A 556 12.26 6.93 1.57
N ALA A 557 12.18 7.75 2.61
CA ALA A 557 12.82 9.05 2.69
C ALA A 557 14.28 8.99 3.18
N GLY A 558 14.90 7.80 3.26
CA GLY A 558 16.23 7.63 3.84
C GLY A 558 17.34 8.52 3.26
N GLY A 559 17.29 8.80 1.96
CA GLY A 559 18.22 9.71 1.27
C GLY A 559 18.07 11.17 1.68
N GLU A 560 16.84 11.64 1.91
CA GLU A 560 16.53 13.04 2.25
C GLU A 560 16.37 13.32 3.74
N LEU A 561 16.18 12.28 4.56
CA LEU A 561 15.87 12.39 5.98
C LEU A 561 16.87 13.27 6.76
N PRO A 562 18.19 13.21 6.52
CA PRO A 562 19.12 14.08 7.23
C PRO A 562 18.86 15.57 6.95
N GLN A 563 18.44 15.92 5.73
CA GLN A 563 18.06 17.29 5.39
C GLN A 563 16.69 17.67 5.94
N LEU A 564 15.73 16.74 5.98
CA LEU A 564 14.45 16.96 6.65
C LEU A 564 14.64 17.31 8.13
N LEU A 565 15.54 16.62 8.84
CA LEU A 565 15.87 16.92 10.23
C LEU A 565 16.37 18.37 10.41
N GLN A 566 17.20 18.88 9.49
CA GLN A 566 17.69 20.26 9.54
C GLN A 566 16.60 21.28 9.14
N ALA A 567 15.86 21.00 8.08
CA ALA A 567 14.81 21.87 7.55
C ALA A 567 13.62 22.02 8.52
N TYR A 568 13.34 20.99 9.33
CA TYR A 568 12.22 20.95 10.27
C TYR A 568 12.62 21.03 11.74
N ALA A 569 13.90 21.26 12.04
CA ALA A 569 14.34 21.62 13.38
C ALA A 569 13.56 22.85 13.90
N PRO A 570 13.26 22.92 15.22
CA PRO A 570 12.50 24.03 15.81
C PRO A 570 13.03 25.42 15.41
N GLU A 571 14.35 25.62 15.47
CA GLU A 571 14.99 26.90 15.13
C GLU A 571 14.76 27.30 13.66
N SER A 572 14.93 26.37 12.72
CA SER A 572 14.68 26.61 11.29
C SER A 572 13.22 27.00 11.02
N ARG A 573 12.28 26.36 11.71
CA ARG A 573 10.84 26.64 11.56
C ARG A 573 10.44 27.97 12.18
N GLU A 574 10.96 28.31 13.35
CA GLU A 574 10.73 29.60 14.00
C GLU A 574 11.25 30.76 13.16
N HIS A 575 12.45 30.61 12.58
CA HIS A 575 13.02 31.62 11.69
C HIS A 575 12.19 31.80 10.40
N ARG A 576 11.76 30.70 9.77
CA ARG A 576 10.82 30.74 8.63
C ARG A 576 9.51 31.45 8.95
N ALA A 577 8.94 31.18 10.13
CA ALA A 577 7.69 31.80 10.58
C ALA A 577 7.85 33.31 10.78
N ALA A 578 8.92 33.74 11.45
CA ALA A 578 9.21 35.16 11.69
C ALA A 578 9.36 35.94 10.37
N ARG A 579 10.08 35.38 9.38
CA ARG A 579 10.23 36.02 8.06
C ARG A 579 8.94 36.12 7.27
N SER A 580 8.04 35.14 7.40
CA SER A 580 6.74 35.15 6.72
C SER A 580 5.79 36.23 7.26
N GLN A 581 6.04 36.77 8.47
CA GLN A 581 5.18 37.76 9.15
C GLN A 581 5.73 39.19 9.13
N ALA A 582 6.98 39.41 8.71
CA ALA A 582 7.61 40.74 8.71
C ALA A 582 7.18 41.59 7.49
N PRO A 583 6.67 42.83 7.67
CA PRO A 583 6.42 43.75 6.56
C PRO A 583 7.74 44.12 5.86
N SER A 584 7.74 44.20 4.53
CA SER A 584 8.95 44.19 3.67
C SER A 584 9.97 45.32 3.94
N PHE A 585 9.62 46.33 4.73
CA PHE A 585 10.44 47.51 5.01
C PHE A 585 11.25 47.44 6.31
N LEU A 586 10.96 46.49 7.22
CA LEU A 586 11.72 46.27 8.45
C LEU A 586 12.30 44.85 8.44
N GLN A 587 13.35 44.65 7.64
CA GLN A 587 14.28 43.54 7.87
C GLN A 587 15.00 43.81 9.20
N GLN A 588 14.35 43.48 10.31
CA GLN A 588 15.03 43.39 11.61
C GLN A 588 16.23 42.46 11.41
N ARG A 589 17.42 42.94 11.80
CA ARG A 589 18.64 42.13 11.91
C ARG A 589 18.28 40.90 12.75
N SER A 590 18.10 39.75 12.11
CA SER A 590 17.91 38.49 12.84
C SER A 590 19.12 38.29 13.74
N LYS A 591 18.91 37.70 14.92
CA LYS A 591 20.03 37.28 15.77
C LYS A 591 20.96 36.46 14.88
N SER A 592 22.20 36.93 14.72
CA SER A 592 23.24 36.21 13.99
C SER A 592 23.29 34.80 14.56
N ARG A 593 22.96 33.79 13.74
CA ARG A 593 23.40 32.43 14.02
C ARG A 593 24.92 32.48 14.25
N SER A 594 25.43 31.68 15.18
CA SER A 594 26.86 31.61 15.45
C SER A 594 27.62 31.45 14.14
N GLN A 595 28.71 32.19 13.95
CA GLN A 595 29.56 31.97 12.78
C GLN A 595 30.13 30.56 12.87
N ASP A 596 29.85 29.74 11.86
CA ASP A 596 30.47 28.43 11.74
C ASP A 596 31.99 28.59 11.65
N PRO A 597 32.77 27.74 12.33
CA PRO A 597 34.23 27.85 12.32
C PRO A 597 34.82 27.55 10.94
N LEU A 598 34.05 26.90 10.05
CA LEU A 598 34.41 26.58 8.66
C LEU A 598 35.83 26.00 8.54
N ASP A 599 36.21 25.19 9.51
CA ASP A 599 37.42 24.40 9.52
C ASP A 599 37.16 22.99 8.97
N ASP A 600 38.23 22.19 8.94
CA ASP A 600 38.22 20.82 8.46
C ASP A 600 37.23 19.94 9.24
N ALA A 601 37.28 20.01 10.57
CA ALA A 601 36.37 19.30 11.45
C ALA A 601 34.91 19.72 11.25
N HIS A 602 34.65 20.99 10.95
CA HIS A 602 33.33 21.47 10.59
C HIS A 602 32.86 20.90 9.25
N TRP A 603 33.71 20.86 8.22
CA TRP A 603 33.36 20.22 6.95
C TRP A 603 32.99 18.74 7.14
N GLU A 604 33.82 17.97 7.85
CA GLU A 604 33.54 16.55 8.12
C GLU A 604 32.20 16.34 8.83
N ARG A 605 31.91 17.12 9.87
CA ARG A 605 30.61 17.08 10.56
C ARG A 605 29.46 17.38 9.61
N ARG A 606 29.56 18.44 8.80
CA ARG A 606 28.50 18.83 7.85
C ARG A 606 28.23 17.75 6.81
N VAL A 607 29.26 17.09 6.31
CA VAL A 607 29.09 15.96 5.38
C VAL A 607 28.40 14.80 6.09
N VAL A 608 28.89 14.36 7.25
CA VAL A 608 28.24 13.27 8.02
C VAL A 608 26.77 13.60 8.37
N GLU A 609 26.45 14.87 8.62
CA GLU A 609 25.11 15.34 8.95
C GLU A 609 24.14 15.38 7.77
N SER A 610 24.57 15.79 6.56
CA SER A 610 23.66 15.93 5.41
C SER A 610 24.27 15.80 4.02
N GLY A 611 25.59 15.69 3.89
CA GLY A 611 26.28 15.51 2.62
C GLY A 611 26.52 14.03 2.34
N ARG A 612 26.07 13.52 1.21
CA ARG A 612 26.21 12.09 0.90
C ARG A 612 26.61 11.87 -0.54
N CYS A 613 27.61 11.01 -0.66
CA CYS A 613 28.05 10.32 -1.86
C CYS A 613 29.15 11.04 -2.69
N SER A 614 29.81 10.23 -3.51
CA SER A 614 30.75 10.63 -4.55
C SER A 614 30.32 9.98 -5.87
N ALA A 615 30.40 10.69 -7.00
CA ALA A 615 30.04 10.14 -8.31
C ALA A 615 30.98 10.61 -9.42
N LEU A 616 31.13 9.79 -10.46
CA LEU A 616 31.96 10.07 -11.63
C LEU A 616 31.22 9.65 -12.91
N VAL A 617 31.17 10.56 -13.89
CA VAL A 617 30.80 10.27 -15.28
C VAL A 617 32.04 10.46 -16.13
N ARG A 618 32.42 9.46 -16.91
CA ARG A 618 33.67 9.45 -17.69
C ARG A 618 33.38 9.07 -19.13
N LEU A 619 33.79 9.93 -20.06
CA LEU A 619 33.73 9.68 -21.51
C LEU A 619 35.09 9.12 -21.99
N ALA A 620 35.24 7.80 -21.99
CA ALA A 620 36.50 7.09 -22.23
C ALA A 620 37.21 7.57 -23.51
N ASP A 621 38.53 7.41 -23.57
CA ASP A 621 39.37 7.95 -24.64
C ASP A 621 38.91 7.46 -26.02
N GLY A 622 38.98 8.36 -27.00
CA GLY A 622 38.46 8.09 -28.35
C GLY A 622 36.93 7.96 -28.43
N ASP A 623 36.20 8.36 -27.37
CA ASP A 623 34.74 8.21 -27.26
C ASP A 623 34.28 6.74 -27.33
N MET A 624 35.13 5.82 -26.87
CA MET A 624 34.90 4.38 -26.97
C MET A 624 33.85 3.85 -25.99
N ASP A 625 33.68 4.51 -24.84
CA ASP A 625 32.66 4.14 -23.85
C ASP A 625 32.22 5.35 -23.01
N LEU A 626 31.04 5.23 -22.41
CA LEU A 626 30.53 6.14 -21.39
C LEU A 626 30.39 5.34 -20.10
N LEU A 627 31.17 5.71 -19.09
CA LEU A 627 31.25 5.02 -17.81
C LEU A 627 30.62 5.91 -16.73
N MET A 628 29.78 5.33 -15.89
CA MET A 628 29.20 6.02 -14.73
C MET A 628 29.43 5.22 -13.46
N GLY A 629 29.81 5.90 -12.40
CA GLY A 629 30.11 5.31 -11.10
C GLY A 629 29.56 6.15 -9.94
N HIS A 630 29.03 5.47 -8.92
CA HIS A 630 28.48 6.11 -7.72
C HIS A 630 28.88 5.35 -6.46
N THR A 631 29.36 6.07 -5.45
CA THR A 631 29.78 5.57 -4.13
C THR A 631 28.92 6.21 -3.08
N THR A 632 28.00 5.46 -2.48
CA THR A 632 27.12 5.96 -1.42
C THR A 632 27.92 6.19 -0.15
N TRP A 633 27.71 7.33 0.51
CA TRP A 633 28.21 7.53 1.86
C TRP A 633 27.07 7.42 2.86
N ASP A 634 27.17 6.64 3.93
CA ASP A 634 26.21 6.60 5.04
C ASP A 634 26.84 6.06 6.32
N ASP A 635 26.04 6.01 7.39
CA ASP A 635 26.30 5.22 8.58
C ASP A 635 26.34 3.72 8.24
N TYR A 636 27.37 3.03 8.74
CA TYR A 636 27.61 1.61 8.47
C TYR A 636 26.48 0.72 9.00
N SER A 637 25.72 1.18 10.00
CA SER A 637 24.53 0.50 10.53
C SER A 637 23.43 0.28 9.48
N LYS A 638 23.48 1.03 8.36
CA LYS A 638 22.50 0.94 7.27
C LYS A 638 22.95 0.04 6.12
N MET A 639 24.07 -0.68 6.25
CA MET A 639 24.58 -1.57 5.20
C MET A 639 23.75 -2.86 4.99
N THR A 640 22.46 -2.88 5.36
CA THR A 640 21.53 -3.93 4.95
C THR A 640 21.14 -3.67 3.49
N ARG A 641 21.89 -4.21 2.54
CA ARG A 641 21.79 -3.83 1.11
C ARG A 641 20.99 -4.83 0.28
N ILE A 642 20.11 -4.30 -0.58
CA ILE A 642 19.39 -5.07 -1.60
C ILE A 642 19.59 -4.42 -2.97
N PHE A 643 20.06 -5.17 -3.96
CA PHE A 643 19.96 -4.76 -5.36
C PHE A 643 18.59 -5.19 -5.90
N LYS A 644 17.83 -4.26 -6.46
CA LYS A 644 16.44 -4.51 -6.88
C LYS A 644 16.29 -4.46 -8.39
N PHE A 645 15.56 -5.44 -8.91
CA PHE A 645 15.18 -5.56 -10.31
C PHE A 645 13.66 -5.55 -10.40
N TYR A 646 13.09 -4.46 -10.92
CA TYR A 646 11.65 -4.34 -11.15
C TYR A 646 11.37 -4.45 -12.65
N ASN A 647 10.45 -5.34 -13.01
CA ASN A 647 9.90 -5.47 -14.36
C ASN A 647 8.37 -5.37 -14.28
N PHE A 648 7.86 -4.15 -14.31
CA PHE A 648 6.45 -3.87 -14.11
C PHE A 648 5.79 -3.45 -15.43
N SER A 649 4.95 -4.32 -15.99
CA SER A 649 4.10 -3.96 -17.11
C SER A 649 2.87 -3.19 -16.61
N LEU A 650 2.78 -1.92 -17.04
CA LEU A 650 1.76 -0.95 -16.64
C LEU A 650 1.10 -0.37 -17.91
N PRO A 651 0.24 -1.14 -18.59
CA PRO A 651 -0.47 -0.67 -19.78
C PRO A 651 -1.29 0.59 -19.49
N ALA A 652 -1.43 1.45 -20.51
CA ALA A 652 -2.17 2.72 -20.45
C ALA A 652 -1.70 3.74 -19.38
N ALA A 653 -0.46 3.58 -18.87
CA ALA A 653 0.14 4.48 -17.89
C ALA A 653 1.28 5.37 -18.43
N GLU A 654 1.52 5.34 -19.75
CA GLU A 654 2.61 6.07 -20.43
C GLU A 654 4.00 5.84 -19.85
N THR A 655 4.23 4.62 -19.33
CA THR A 655 5.49 4.21 -18.71
C THR A 655 6.58 4.04 -19.77
N ALA A 656 7.59 4.91 -19.76
CA ALA A 656 8.80 4.81 -20.59
C ALA A 656 9.78 3.76 -20.06
N ALA A 657 9.97 3.71 -18.73
CA ALA A 657 10.83 2.73 -18.07
C ALA A 657 10.00 1.66 -17.35
N THR A 658 9.68 0.58 -18.04
CA THR A 658 8.96 -0.59 -17.48
C THR A 658 9.88 -1.55 -16.73
N ARG A 659 11.19 -1.49 -17.01
CA ARG A 659 12.22 -2.27 -16.33
C ARG A 659 13.29 -1.35 -15.76
N MET A 660 13.71 -1.65 -14.54
CA MET A 660 14.77 -0.90 -13.87
C MET A 660 15.57 -1.79 -12.93
N SER A 661 16.85 -1.47 -12.79
CA SER A 661 17.75 -2.01 -11.77
C SER A 661 18.34 -0.86 -10.96
N PHE A 662 18.41 -1.03 -9.63
CA PHE A 662 18.93 0.00 -8.74
C PHE A 662 19.40 -0.59 -7.40
N SER A 663 20.41 0.03 -6.80
CA SER A 663 20.86 -0.29 -5.44
C SER A 663 19.87 0.29 -4.42
N SER A 664 19.53 -0.46 -3.38
CA SER A 664 18.45 -0.11 -2.45
C SER A 664 18.65 -0.75 -1.06
N TYR A 665 17.59 -0.69 -0.26
CA TYR A 665 17.50 -1.15 1.12
C TYR A 665 16.16 -1.90 1.34
N PRO A 666 16.05 -2.74 2.37
CA PRO A 666 14.81 -3.42 2.73
C PRO A 666 13.66 -2.43 2.97
N GLY A 667 12.50 -2.69 2.37
CA GLY A 667 11.28 -1.88 2.54
C GLY A 667 11.22 -0.58 1.72
N ALA A 668 12.35 -0.13 1.16
CA ALA A 668 12.39 1.05 0.30
C ALA A 668 12.01 0.71 -1.15
N VAL A 669 10.92 1.23 -1.70
CA VAL A 669 10.55 1.05 -3.12
C VAL A 669 11.37 1.94 -4.06
N THR A 670 12.37 2.64 -3.54
CA THR A 670 13.33 3.52 -4.23
C THR A 670 14.78 3.17 -3.84
N SER A 671 15.76 3.83 -4.48
CA SER A 671 17.18 3.55 -4.26
C SER A 671 17.68 4.11 -2.93
N THR A 672 17.37 5.39 -2.65
CA THR A 672 17.84 6.18 -1.50
C THR A 672 19.35 6.45 -1.48
N ASP A 673 20.09 5.97 -2.48
CA ASP A 673 21.53 6.16 -2.65
C ASP A 673 21.90 7.50 -3.32
N ASP A 674 21.46 7.87 -4.53
CA ASP A 674 20.65 7.15 -5.54
C ASP A 674 21.47 6.67 -6.77
N PHE A 675 21.19 5.47 -7.28
CA PHE A 675 21.72 4.93 -8.55
C PHE A 675 20.68 4.08 -9.28
N TYR A 676 20.27 4.50 -10.48
CA TYR A 676 19.23 3.86 -11.29
C TYR A 676 19.70 3.58 -12.72
N GLU A 677 19.40 2.39 -13.20
CA GLU A 677 19.47 2.00 -14.60
C GLU A 677 18.05 1.73 -15.10
N LEU A 678 17.66 2.39 -16.20
CA LEU A 678 16.30 2.36 -16.72
C LEU A 678 16.32 1.80 -18.15
N ASN A 679 15.39 0.90 -18.48
CA ASN A 679 15.31 0.35 -19.85
C ASN A 679 14.84 1.38 -20.90
N SER A 680 14.49 2.60 -20.49
CA SER A 680 14.39 3.75 -21.39
C SER A 680 15.75 4.20 -21.95
N GLY A 681 16.86 3.59 -21.50
CA GLY A 681 18.23 3.92 -21.91
C GLY A 681 18.88 5.01 -21.04
N LEU A 682 18.26 5.33 -19.90
CA LEU A 682 18.75 6.36 -18.98
C LEU A 682 19.47 5.75 -17.78
N VAL A 683 20.54 6.42 -17.35
CA VAL A 683 21.16 6.21 -16.03
C VAL A 683 21.03 7.50 -15.24
N ALA A 684 20.49 7.41 -14.02
CA ALA A 684 20.29 8.55 -13.12
C ALA A 684 20.93 8.28 -11.76
N MET A 685 21.74 9.22 -11.29
CA MET A 685 22.37 9.16 -9.96
C MET A 685 22.50 10.57 -9.36
N GLU A 686 22.68 10.66 -8.04
CA GLU A 686 22.80 11.96 -7.36
C GLU A 686 23.94 11.99 -6.34
N THR A 687 24.37 13.19 -5.94
CA THR A 687 25.03 13.36 -4.65
C THR A 687 24.38 14.49 -3.89
N SER A 688 24.11 14.26 -2.61
CA SER A 688 23.40 15.21 -1.76
C SER A 688 24.28 16.44 -1.52
N LEU A 689 23.72 17.64 -1.74
CA LEU A 689 24.42 18.90 -1.56
C LEU A 689 24.37 19.35 -0.11
N VAL A 690 25.53 19.75 0.44
CA VAL A 690 25.58 20.40 1.75
C VAL A 690 25.06 21.83 1.63
N LEU A 691 24.27 22.30 2.59
CA LEU A 691 23.87 23.70 2.69
C LEU A 691 24.63 24.35 3.85
N LEU A 692 25.57 25.24 3.53
CA LEU A 692 26.37 25.96 4.52
C LEU A 692 25.67 27.21 5.03
N ASP A 693 24.86 27.88 4.19
CA ASP A 693 24.04 29.00 4.64
C ASP A 693 22.86 28.45 5.46
N PRO A 694 22.81 28.68 6.78
CA PRO A 694 21.69 28.25 7.60
C PRO A 694 20.34 28.84 7.16
N ASN A 695 20.36 30.02 6.50
CA ASN A 695 19.16 30.68 5.99
C ASN A 695 18.65 30.06 4.68
N ALA A 696 19.38 29.12 4.06
CA ALA A 696 18.89 28.43 2.88
C ALA A 696 17.56 27.73 3.15
N TRP A 697 17.41 27.13 4.34
CA TRP A 697 16.18 26.48 4.79
C TRP A 697 14.98 27.43 4.93
N ASP A 698 15.18 28.75 4.88
CA ASP A 698 14.07 29.70 4.92
C ASP A 698 13.17 29.62 3.68
N LYS A 699 13.73 29.13 2.58
CA LYS A 699 13.05 29.02 1.29
C LYS A 699 12.33 27.68 1.08
N VAL A 700 12.34 26.80 2.09
CA VAL A 700 11.55 25.57 2.08
C VAL A 700 10.07 25.94 1.98
N LEU A 701 9.37 25.30 1.04
CA LEU A 701 7.98 25.59 0.76
C LEU A 701 7.09 24.63 1.56
N ASP A 702 6.56 25.12 2.68
CA ASP A 702 5.72 24.33 3.59
C ASP A 702 4.23 24.34 3.21
N PHE A 703 3.54 23.25 3.56
CA PHE A 703 2.08 23.19 3.56
C PHE A 703 1.45 24.27 4.45
N PRO A 704 0.28 24.83 4.06
CA PRO A 704 -0.52 24.54 2.87
C PRO A 704 -0.13 25.37 1.63
N ARG A 705 0.95 26.15 1.69
CA ARG A 705 1.32 27.09 0.62
C ARG A 705 1.87 26.41 -0.63
N PHE A 706 2.45 25.23 -0.46
CA PHE A 706 2.97 24.41 -1.55
C PHE A 706 2.52 22.97 -1.37
N LEU A 707 1.64 22.54 -2.27
CA LEU A 707 1.12 21.18 -2.29
C LEU A 707 2.15 20.30 -3.02
N SER A 708 2.64 19.27 -2.34
CA SER A 708 3.64 18.34 -2.85
C SER A 708 3.36 16.91 -2.41
N VAL A 709 4.06 15.97 -3.02
CA VAL A 709 4.13 14.57 -2.58
C VAL A 709 5.51 14.31 -1.96
N PRO A 710 5.71 13.21 -1.23
CA PRO A 710 7.04 12.85 -0.76
C PRO A 710 8.02 12.73 -1.93
N ASN A 711 9.25 13.21 -1.79
CA ASN A 711 10.18 13.32 -2.92
C ASN A 711 10.50 11.96 -3.55
N PHE A 712 10.54 10.87 -2.76
CA PHE A 712 10.75 9.52 -3.30
C PHE A 712 9.62 9.07 -4.25
N MET A 713 8.36 9.50 -4.02
CA MET A 713 7.25 9.21 -4.92
C MET A 713 7.37 10.02 -6.21
N HIS A 714 7.78 11.28 -6.10
CA HIS A 714 8.08 12.12 -7.26
C HIS A 714 9.20 11.52 -8.11
N LEU A 715 10.32 11.13 -7.47
CA LEU A 715 11.45 10.46 -8.11
C LEU A 715 11.00 9.21 -8.88
N MET A 716 10.17 8.35 -8.28
CA MET A 716 9.70 7.15 -8.95
C MET A 716 8.80 7.45 -10.15
N ALA A 717 7.93 8.45 -10.03
CA ALA A 717 7.11 8.90 -11.15
C ALA A 717 7.98 9.42 -12.31
N VAL A 718 9.01 10.22 -12.02
CA VAL A 718 9.93 10.75 -13.03
C VAL A 718 10.71 9.64 -13.73
N ASN A 719 11.32 8.73 -12.97
CA ASN A 719 12.07 7.59 -13.51
C ASN A 719 11.20 6.74 -14.47
N ARG A 720 9.91 6.55 -14.17
CA ARG A 720 9.00 5.78 -15.02
C ARG A 720 8.53 6.53 -16.27
N LEU A 721 8.45 7.86 -16.24
CA LEU A 721 7.88 8.68 -17.32
C LEU A 721 8.93 9.26 -18.28
N ALA A 722 10.14 9.51 -17.80
CA ALA A 722 11.18 10.18 -18.57
C ALA A 722 11.66 9.32 -19.76
N LYS A 723 11.65 9.91 -20.95
CA LYS A 723 12.10 9.27 -22.20
C LYS A 723 13.52 9.66 -22.58
N THR A 724 13.92 10.88 -22.22
CA THR A 724 15.27 11.43 -22.44
C THR A 724 15.84 11.99 -21.14
N ALA A 725 17.15 12.22 -21.09
CA ALA A 725 17.78 12.88 -19.94
C ALA A 725 17.24 14.31 -19.70
N ALA A 726 16.91 15.03 -20.78
CA ALA A 726 16.28 16.36 -20.70
C ALA A 726 14.88 16.29 -20.07
N ASP A 727 14.05 15.32 -20.48
CA ASP A 727 12.72 15.11 -19.90
C ASP A 727 12.83 14.81 -18.41
N TRP A 728 13.81 13.98 -18.02
CA TRP A 728 14.03 13.60 -16.63
C TRP A 728 14.27 14.83 -15.75
N VAL A 729 15.28 15.65 -16.09
CA VAL A 729 15.64 16.82 -15.26
C VAL A 729 14.54 17.89 -15.26
N GLN A 730 13.81 18.04 -16.38
CA GLN A 730 12.67 18.94 -16.44
C GLN A 730 11.53 18.46 -15.56
N LEU A 731 11.13 17.19 -15.65
CA LEU A 731 10.06 16.62 -14.83
C LEU A 731 10.40 16.69 -13.35
N PHE A 732 11.62 16.32 -12.96
CA PHE A 732 12.06 16.35 -11.56
C PHE A 732 12.10 17.77 -10.98
N SER A 733 12.52 18.76 -11.79
CA SER A 733 12.59 20.15 -11.33
C SER A 733 11.23 20.81 -11.10
N LYS A 734 10.12 20.22 -11.59
CA LYS A 734 8.75 20.76 -11.41
C LYS A 734 8.32 20.76 -9.95
N THR A 735 8.88 19.88 -9.12
CA THR A 735 8.52 19.75 -7.71
C THR A 735 9.76 19.92 -6.83
N ASN A 736 10.28 21.15 -6.76
CA ASN A 736 11.30 21.51 -5.78
C ASN A 736 10.64 21.87 -4.44
N THR A 737 10.54 20.88 -3.54
CA THR A 737 10.05 21.07 -2.16
C THR A 737 11.01 21.90 -1.29
N GLY A 738 12.24 22.11 -1.75
CA GLY A 738 13.35 22.66 -0.99
C GLY A 738 13.97 21.68 0.01
N THR A 739 13.57 20.41 -0.06
CA THR A 739 14.20 19.30 0.66
C THR A 739 14.72 18.31 -0.37
N PHE A 740 15.65 17.43 0.01
CA PHE A 740 16.42 16.61 -0.93
C PHE A 740 17.29 17.43 -1.90
N ALA A 741 18.00 18.40 -1.33
CA ALA A 741 18.98 19.21 -2.04
C ALA A 741 20.13 18.33 -2.56
N ALA A 742 20.29 18.26 -3.88
CA ALA A 742 21.14 17.29 -4.54
C ALA A 742 21.61 17.80 -5.91
N GLN A 743 22.73 17.25 -6.38
CA GLN A 743 23.18 17.35 -7.76
C GLN A 743 22.85 16.04 -8.46
N TRP A 744 21.84 16.05 -9.32
CA TRP A 744 21.43 14.93 -10.16
C TRP A 744 22.19 14.92 -11.47
N MET A 745 22.65 13.74 -11.87
CA MET A 745 23.38 13.48 -13.11
C MET A 745 22.61 12.43 -13.89
N VAL A 746 22.16 12.79 -15.09
CA VAL A 746 21.34 11.92 -15.93
C VAL A 746 21.99 11.79 -17.30
N ALA A 747 22.34 10.56 -17.68
CA ALA A 747 22.88 10.26 -18.99
C ALA A 747 21.88 9.49 -19.84
N ASP A 748 21.77 9.86 -21.11
CA ASP A 748 20.97 9.18 -22.13
C ASP A 748 21.89 8.37 -23.06
N TYR A 749 21.98 7.07 -22.78
CA TYR A 749 22.84 6.18 -23.55
C TYR A 749 22.28 5.86 -24.94
N ASN A 750 21.01 6.19 -25.24
CA ASN A 750 20.47 6.04 -26.59
C ASN A 750 21.15 7.00 -27.58
N LEU A 751 21.71 8.09 -27.07
CA LEU A 751 22.43 9.09 -27.86
C LEU A 751 23.93 8.79 -27.97
N PHE A 752 24.45 7.85 -27.21
CA PHE A 752 25.87 7.52 -27.21
C PHE A 752 26.20 6.41 -28.22
N GLU A 753 27.18 6.67 -29.10
CA GLU A 753 27.70 5.69 -30.06
C GLU A 753 29.22 5.61 -29.93
N SER A 754 29.75 4.40 -29.73
CA SER A 754 31.18 4.16 -29.55
C SER A 754 31.99 4.69 -30.73
N GLY A 755 33.04 5.44 -30.44
CA GLY A 755 33.94 6.03 -31.43
C GLY A 755 33.40 7.28 -32.11
N LYS A 756 32.21 7.78 -31.71
CA LYS A 756 31.65 9.04 -32.21
C LYS A 756 31.58 10.09 -31.10
N PRO A 757 31.76 11.38 -31.45
CA PRO A 757 31.61 12.46 -30.48
C PRO A 757 30.24 12.42 -29.80
N LEU A 758 30.24 12.48 -28.46
CA LEU A 758 29.02 12.53 -27.65
C LEU A 758 28.13 13.71 -28.08
N PRO A 759 26.89 13.50 -28.56
CA PRO A 759 26.04 14.60 -29.02
C PRO A 759 25.54 15.47 -27.86
N ASP A 760 25.04 16.66 -28.16
CA ASP A 760 24.28 17.48 -27.20
C ASP A 760 23.00 16.76 -26.77
N GLY A 761 22.59 17.00 -25.53
CA GLY A 761 21.44 16.35 -24.89
C GLY A 761 21.75 15.01 -24.22
N ALA A 762 22.93 14.43 -24.43
CA ALA A 762 23.29 13.10 -23.90
C ALA A 762 23.58 13.09 -22.39
N PHE A 763 23.97 14.23 -21.79
CA PHE A 763 24.26 14.32 -20.37
C PHE A 763 23.73 15.61 -19.75
N TRP A 764 22.84 15.48 -18.78
CA TRP A 764 22.24 16.60 -18.06
C TRP A 764 22.59 16.58 -16.58
N VAL A 765 22.77 17.78 -16.03
CA VAL A 765 22.98 17.99 -14.60
C VAL A 765 21.91 18.93 -14.06
N ALA A 766 21.29 18.55 -12.94
CA ALA A 766 20.34 19.37 -12.20
C ALA A 766 20.81 19.56 -10.76
N GLU A 767 20.96 20.80 -10.33
CA GLU A 767 21.17 21.14 -8.92
C GLU A 767 19.92 21.74 -8.33
N MET A 768 19.44 21.14 -7.25
CA MET A 768 18.31 21.66 -6.50
C MET A 768 18.71 21.94 -5.07
N ILE A 769 18.33 23.10 -4.60
CA ILE A 769 18.39 23.56 -3.21
C ILE A 769 17.08 24.30 -2.90
N PRO A 770 16.76 24.62 -1.64
CA PRO A 770 15.62 25.47 -1.31
C PRO A 770 15.47 26.71 -2.20
N GLY A 771 14.38 26.75 -2.98
CA GLY A 771 13.99 27.87 -3.83
C GLY A 771 14.80 28.04 -5.13
N VAL A 772 15.70 27.11 -5.47
CA VAL A 772 16.47 27.15 -6.73
C VAL A 772 16.57 25.75 -7.33
N SER A 773 16.26 25.67 -8.62
CA SER A 773 16.58 24.53 -9.49
C SER A 773 17.38 25.07 -10.67
N GLU A 774 18.66 24.70 -10.77
CA GLU A 774 19.50 24.98 -11.94
C GLU A 774 19.70 23.70 -12.75
N ILE A 775 19.28 23.71 -14.01
CA ILE A 775 19.41 22.56 -14.93
C ILE A 775 20.22 22.97 -16.15
N ARG A 776 21.19 22.16 -16.56
CA ARG A 776 22.00 22.38 -17.78
C ARG A 776 22.36 21.09 -18.47
N ASP A 777 22.42 21.15 -19.80
CA ASP A 777 23.10 20.17 -20.62
C ASP A 777 24.62 20.32 -20.46
N MET A 778 25.27 19.26 -19.99
CA MET A 778 26.69 19.18 -19.71
C MET A 778 27.44 18.27 -20.69
N SER A 779 26.82 17.90 -21.83
CA SER A 779 27.45 17.08 -22.88
C SER A 779 28.71 17.75 -23.45
N ALA A 780 28.67 19.07 -23.68
CA ALA A 780 29.84 19.84 -24.10
C ALA A 780 30.97 19.82 -23.06
N HIS A 781 30.62 19.81 -21.77
CA HIS A 781 31.60 19.71 -20.69
C HIS A 781 32.31 18.35 -20.73
N LEU A 782 31.57 17.26 -20.92
CA LEU A 782 32.16 15.91 -21.06
C LEU A 782 33.06 15.80 -22.31
N ARG A 783 32.68 16.39 -23.44
CA ARG A 783 33.56 16.41 -24.63
C ARG A 783 34.87 17.15 -24.36
N GLN A 784 34.82 18.28 -23.65
CA GLN A 784 35.98 19.13 -23.39
C GLN A 784 36.88 18.60 -22.27
N HIS A 785 36.30 18.19 -21.14
CA HIS A 785 37.02 17.83 -19.92
C HIS A 785 37.14 16.32 -19.72
N ARG A 786 36.42 15.52 -20.53
CA ARG A 786 36.43 14.05 -20.54
C ARG A 786 35.79 13.38 -19.32
N TYR A 787 35.41 14.12 -18.29
CA TYR A 787 34.68 13.63 -17.13
C TYR A 787 33.82 14.71 -16.45
N TRP A 788 32.92 14.26 -15.58
CA TRP A 788 32.17 15.06 -14.61
C TRP A 788 32.24 14.37 -13.25
N ALA A 789 32.61 15.10 -12.19
CA ALA A 789 32.70 14.56 -10.84
C ALA A 789 31.74 15.28 -9.89
N SER A 790 31.17 14.53 -8.94
CA SER A 790 30.21 15.03 -7.94
C SER A 790 30.61 14.57 -6.54
N PHE A 791 30.57 15.48 -5.57
CA PHE A 791 31.15 15.29 -4.23
C PHE A 791 30.56 16.27 -3.19
N ASN A 792 29.23 16.39 -3.16
CA ASN A 792 28.44 17.17 -2.18
C ASN A 792 28.59 18.68 -2.23
N ARG A 793 29.22 19.21 -3.28
CA ARG A 793 29.42 20.64 -3.47
C ARG A 793 28.74 21.08 -4.76
N PRO A 794 28.00 22.20 -4.74
CA PRO A 794 27.37 22.71 -5.94
C PRO A 794 28.43 23.23 -6.91
N PHE A 795 28.16 23.08 -8.20
CA PHE A 795 28.93 23.54 -9.34
C PHE A 795 28.37 24.85 -9.87
N PHE A 796 27.04 24.97 -10.03
CA PHE A 796 26.46 26.14 -10.68
C PHE A 796 26.54 27.39 -9.79
N GLY A 797 26.88 28.53 -10.40
CA GLY A 797 27.27 29.74 -9.67
C GLY A 797 26.21 30.26 -8.69
N LYS A 798 24.93 30.24 -9.07
CA LYS A 798 23.84 30.73 -8.20
C LYS A 798 23.48 29.69 -7.14
N THR A 799 23.51 28.40 -7.44
CA THR A 799 23.43 27.35 -6.40
C THR A 799 24.56 27.50 -5.37
N ARG A 800 25.82 27.68 -5.81
CA ARG A 800 26.99 27.90 -4.93
C ARG A 800 26.89 29.14 -4.07
N GLU A 801 26.32 30.21 -4.61
CA GLU A 801 26.11 31.45 -3.86
C GLU A 801 25.10 31.25 -2.75
N LEU A 802 23.93 30.70 -3.07
CA LEU A 802 22.79 30.60 -2.15
C LEU A 802 22.91 29.48 -1.13
N SER A 803 23.77 28.49 -1.38
CA SER A 803 24.15 27.47 -0.41
C SER A 803 25.30 27.91 0.52
N GLY A 804 25.89 29.08 0.30
CA GLY A 804 26.95 29.65 1.15
C GLY A 804 28.39 29.29 0.74
N PHE A 805 28.60 28.44 -0.25
CA PHE A 805 29.94 28.00 -0.67
C PHE A 805 30.82 29.13 -1.21
N ASN A 806 30.27 30.09 -1.96
CA ASN A 806 31.06 31.22 -2.46
C ASN A 806 31.60 32.11 -1.33
N ALA A 807 30.88 32.22 -0.20
CA ALA A 807 31.36 32.97 0.96
C ALA A 807 32.41 32.17 1.76
N ALA A 808 32.15 30.87 1.95
CA ALA A 808 33.09 29.97 2.64
C ALA A 808 34.42 29.83 1.88
N GLU A 809 34.39 29.68 0.56
CA GLU A 809 35.59 29.62 -0.28
C GLU A 809 36.42 30.91 -0.20
N ARG A 810 35.78 32.08 -0.23
CA ARG A 810 36.48 33.37 -0.10
C ARG A 810 37.20 33.56 1.22
N THR A 811 36.73 32.90 2.29
CA THR A 811 37.21 33.11 3.66
C THR A 811 38.10 31.96 4.16
N HIS A 812 37.86 30.73 3.70
CA HIS A 812 38.50 29.49 4.19
C HIS A 812 39.16 28.68 3.07
N GLY A 813 39.14 29.18 1.83
CA GLY A 813 39.93 28.68 0.72
C GLY A 813 39.48 27.33 0.16
N ALA A 814 40.48 26.51 -0.22
CA ALA A 814 40.32 25.37 -1.12
C ALA A 814 39.34 24.29 -0.60
N LEU A 815 39.22 24.09 0.71
CA LEU A 815 38.31 23.11 1.32
C LEU A 815 36.85 23.30 0.88
N TYR A 816 36.40 24.54 0.68
CA TYR A 816 35.04 24.87 0.24
C TYR A 816 34.93 25.19 -1.26
N SER A 817 36.05 25.20 -1.97
CA SER A 817 36.04 25.38 -3.42
C SER A 817 35.48 24.13 -4.13
N TYR A 818 34.92 24.33 -5.33
CA TYR A 818 34.52 23.19 -6.17
C TYR A 818 35.75 22.43 -6.72
N ASN A 819 36.78 23.16 -7.17
CA ASN A 819 37.93 22.58 -7.88
C ASN A 819 39.11 22.20 -6.98
N GLY A 820 39.26 22.80 -5.81
CA GLY A 820 40.44 22.64 -4.96
C GLY A 820 40.21 21.81 -3.68
N ASN A 821 38.98 21.32 -3.44
CA ASN A 821 38.73 20.48 -2.28
C ASN A 821 39.35 19.08 -2.45
N PRO A 822 39.60 18.35 -1.36
CA PRO A 822 40.35 17.09 -1.42
C PRO A 822 39.76 16.03 -2.37
N ARG A 823 38.43 15.88 -2.43
CA ARG A 823 37.77 14.94 -3.33
C ARG A 823 37.85 15.36 -4.79
N SER A 824 37.73 16.66 -5.07
CA SER A 824 37.92 17.19 -6.43
C SER A 824 39.34 16.94 -6.93
N VAL A 825 40.35 17.15 -6.07
CA VAL A 825 41.75 16.83 -6.39
C VAL A 825 41.94 15.33 -6.62
N ALA A 826 41.34 14.48 -5.79
CA ALA A 826 41.40 13.02 -5.98
C ALA A 826 40.81 12.60 -7.34
N PHE A 827 39.65 13.15 -7.72
CA PHE A 827 39.06 12.90 -9.04
C PHE A 827 39.90 13.46 -10.19
N GLN A 828 40.46 14.67 -10.06
CA GLN A 828 41.34 15.25 -11.10
C GLN A 828 42.55 14.38 -11.38
N LEU A 829 43.11 13.74 -10.36
CA LEU A 829 44.25 12.83 -10.50
C LEU A 829 43.85 11.46 -11.07
N ALA A 830 42.68 10.94 -10.68
CA ALA A 830 42.26 9.58 -11.01
C ALA A 830 41.47 9.46 -12.32
N ALA A 831 40.56 10.40 -12.60
CA ALA A 831 39.62 10.33 -13.72
C ALA A 831 40.28 10.17 -15.10
N PRO A 832 41.42 10.84 -15.42
CA PRO A 832 42.08 10.64 -16.71
C PRO A 832 42.48 9.19 -17.00
N GLY A 833 42.78 8.41 -15.95
CA GLY A 833 43.14 6.99 -16.08
C GLY A 833 41.97 6.03 -16.24
N VAL A 834 40.72 6.51 -16.17
CA VAL A 834 39.53 5.66 -16.25
C VAL A 834 39.12 5.46 -17.71
N ASN A 835 39.35 4.27 -18.25
CA ASN A 835 38.99 3.91 -19.64
C ASN A 835 38.21 2.61 -19.75
N ALA A 836 38.13 1.81 -18.68
CA ALA A 836 37.32 0.60 -18.60
C ALA A 836 36.59 0.47 -17.27
N LEU A 837 35.66 -0.49 -17.19
CA LEU A 837 34.93 -0.84 -15.97
C LEU A 837 35.87 -1.14 -14.79
N GLN A 838 36.98 -1.85 -15.03
CA GLN A 838 37.99 -2.12 -14.00
C GLN A 838 38.57 -0.84 -13.37
N ASP A 839 38.89 0.16 -14.19
CA ASP A 839 39.43 1.43 -13.70
C ASP A 839 38.37 2.17 -12.88
N MET A 840 37.14 2.19 -13.36
CA MET A 840 36.02 2.83 -12.68
C MET A 840 35.77 2.18 -11.30
N ARG A 841 35.77 0.84 -11.21
CA ARG A 841 35.68 0.11 -9.93
C ARG A 841 36.75 0.56 -8.95
N ARG A 842 38.00 0.66 -9.42
CA ARG A 842 39.14 1.07 -8.59
C ARG A 842 38.96 2.48 -8.05
N VAL A 843 38.58 3.43 -8.91
CA VAL A 843 38.42 4.84 -8.54
C VAL A 843 37.23 5.06 -7.62
N MET A 844 36.08 4.45 -7.89
CA MET A 844 34.89 4.66 -7.06
C MET A 844 35.03 4.06 -5.66
N ASN A 845 35.77 2.96 -5.50
CA ASN A 845 36.09 2.42 -4.18
C ASN A 845 37.38 3.00 -3.57
N GLN A 846 37.90 4.11 -4.09
CA GLN A 846 39.23 4.61 -3.71
C GLN A 846 39.26 5.27 -2.34
N ASN A 847 40.13 4.74 -1.47
CA ASN A 847 40.66 5.40 -0.29
C ASN A 847 42.16 5.13 -0.18
N THR A 848 43.01 6.15 -0.33
CA THR A 848 44.47 5.97 -0.30
C THR A 848 45.12 6.37 1.03
N TYR A 849 44.34 6.71 2.05
CA TYR A 849 44.85 7.00 3.40
C TYR A 849 45.61 5.79 3.97
N PRO A 850 46.76 5.95 4.66
CA PRO A 850 47.38 7.21 5.09
C PRO A 850 48.42 7.76 4.10
N SER A 851 48.34 7.42 2.82
CA SER A 851 49.29 7.86 1.78
C SER A 851 48.70 8.89 0.82
N SER A 852 47.55 9.50 1.14
CA SER A 852 46.90 10.45 0.24
C SER A 852 47.57 11.83 0.27
N ALA A 853 47.31 12.65 -0.75
CA ALA A 853 47.76 14.04 -0.77
C ALA A 853 47.14 14.83 0.41
N PRO A 854 47.85 15.83 0.97
CA PRO A 854 47.30 16.69 2.03
C PRO A 854 46.02 17.43 1.61
N PRO A 855 45.03 17.60 2.52
CA PRO A 855 44.95 17.02 3.86
C PRO A 855 44.76 15.50 3.79
N ASN A 856 45.67 14.78 4.47
CA ASN A 856 45.72 13.32 4.47
C ASN A 856 44.77 12.79 5.56
N ASP A 857 43.48 12.81 5.24
CA ASP A 857 42.41 12.32 6.11
C ASP A 857 41.60 11.24 5.38
N PRO A 858 41.25 10.12 6.05
CA PRO A 858 40.43 9.08 5.43
C PRO A 858 39.01 9.53 5.07
N GLY A 859 38.49 10.61 5.66
CA GLY A 859 37.21 11.27 5.34
C GLY A 859 37.23 12.12 4.06
N HIS A 860 38.43 12.43 3.54
CA HIS A 860 38.62 13.28 2.36
C HIS A 860 38.78 12.53 1.03
N GLN A 861 38.71 11.20 1.06
CA GLN A 861 38.87 10.36 -0.12
C GLN A 861 37.55 10.16 -0.88
N ILE A 862 37.57 9.50 -2.05
CA ILE A 862 36.37 9.25 -2.87
C ILE A 862 35.39 8.32 -2.13
N SER A 863 35.90 7.25 -1.52
CA SER A 863 35.19 6.36 -0.61
C SER A 863 35.69 6.60 0.82
N ALA A 864 35.01 7.45 1.59
CA ALA A 864 35.48 7.86 2.91
C ALA A 864 35.52 6.71 3.93
N ARG A 865 36.43 6.82 4.91
CA ARG A 865 36.59 5.91 6.04
C ARG A 865 36.63 6.69 7.36
N MET A 866 35.49 7.25 7.79
CA MET A 866 35.43 8.09 9.01
C MET A 866 35.75 7.29 10.28
N ASP A 867 35.60 5.97 10.24
CA ASP A 867 35.96 5.06 11.31
C ASP A 867 37.48 5.06 11.62
N LEU A 868 38.27 5.54 10.65
CA LEU A 868 39.72 5.73 10.75
C LEU A 868 40.13 7.19 11.00
N SER A 869 39.18 8.15 10.97
CA SER A 869 39.49 9.56 11.19
C SER A 869 39.99 9.80 12.61
N ALA A 870 40.99 10.67 12.75
CA ALA A 870 41.49 11.12 14.05
C ALA A 870 40.62 12.24 14.65
N VAL A 871 39.82 12.93 13.81
CA VAL A 871 38.98 14.07 14.19
C VAL A 871 37.58 13.60 14.55
N LEU A 872 36.94 12.86 13.63
CA LEU A 872 35.57 12.43 13.77
C LEU A 872 35.47 10.90 13.59
N LYS A 873 35.88 10.18 14.64
CA LYS A 873 35.91 8.72 14.65
C LYS A 873 34.52 8.11 14.85
N LEU A 874 33.86 7.76 13.76
CA LEU A 874 32.53 7.12 13.77
C LEU A 874 32.36 6.20 12.55
N PRO A 875 31.55 5.13 12.65
CA PRO A 875 31.39 4.13 11.58
C PRO A 875 30.50 4.69 10.45
N ASN A 876 31.10 5.54 9.61
CA ASN A 876 30.45 6.22 8.49
C ASN A 876 31.46 6.44 7.35
N GLY A 877 30.96 6.64 6.14
CA GLY A 877 31.77 6.90 4.96
C GLY A 877 31.21 6.14 3.78
N GLY A 878 32.06 5.79 2.80
CA GLY A 878 31.66 4.96 1.67
C GLY A 878 31.14 3.60 2.14
N ILE A 879 29.92 3.24 1.73
CA ILE A 879 29.27 1.96 2.08
C ILE A 879 29.00 1.08 0.86
N ASP A 880 29.29 1.56 -0.34
CA ASP A 880 29.30 0.81 -1.58
C ASP A 880 30.09 1.54 -2.67
N ALA A 881 30.23 0.86 -3.81
CA ALA A 881 30.34 1.53 -5.10
C ALA A 881 29.57 0.73 -6.16
N LYS A 882 28.90 1.41 -7.09
CA LYS A 882 28.23 0.83 -8.27
C LYS A 882 28.80 1.45 -9.53
N VAL A 883 29.03 0.65 -10.56
CA VAL A 883 29.55 1.11 -11.85
C VAL A 883 28.80 0.47 -13.01
N VAL A 884 28.60 1.24 -14.08
CA VAL A 884 27.90 0.82 -15.30
C VAL A 884 28.59 1.43 -16.52
N ASN A 885 28.45 0.75 -17.65
CA ASN A 885 28.82 1.25 -18.96
C ASN A 885 27.70 0.99 -19.98
N ARG A 886 27.94 1.34 -21.25
CA ARG A 886 26.98 1.12 -22.34
C ARG A 886 26.48 -0.32 -22.43
N CYS A 887 27.39 -1.31 -22.32
CA CYS A 887 27.06 -2.71 -22.54
C CYS A 887 26.30 -3.32 -21.38
N LEU A 888 26.69 -2.98 -20.15
CA LEU A 888 25.98 -3.43 -18.96
C LEU A 888 24.56 -2.82 -18.90
N LEU A 889 24.39 -1.53 -19.24
CA LEU A 889 23.06 -0.90 -19.28
C LEU A 889 22.10 -1.58 -20.27
N LYS A 890 22.57 -1.98 -21.46
CA LYS A 890 21.73 -2.72 -22.44
C LYS A 890 21.14 -4.01 -21.84
N LYS A 891 21.78 -4.57 -20.83
CA LYS A 891 21.37 -5.77 -20.11
C LYS A 891 20.73 -5.47 -18.75
N LEU A 892 20.63 -4.19 -18.34
CA LEU A 892 20.29 -3.74 -17.00
C LEU A 892 21.13 -4.47 -15.93
N GLN A 893 22.44 -4.31 -16.06
CA GLN A 893 23.45 -4.90 -15.20
C GLN A 893 24.37 -3.81 -14.68
N ALA A 894 24.90 -4.02 -13.48
CA ALA A 894 25.96 -3.19 -12.93
C ALA A 894 27.02 -4.08 -12.28
N GLN A 895 28.13 -3.46 -11.92
CA GLN A 895 29.10 -4.07 -11.02
C GLN A 895 29.08 -3.29 -9.72
N ALA A 896 28.92 -4.00 -8.61
CA ALA A 896 28.72 -3.38 -7.31
C ALA A 896 29.60 -4.03 -6.24
N ILE A 897 30.10 -3.24 -5.31
CA ILE A 897 30.75 -3.69 -4.08
C ILE A 897 29.97 -3.13 -2.90
N SER A 898 29.81 -3.92 -1.83
CA SER A 898 29.15 -3.51 -0.60
C SER A 898 30.18 -3.40 0.52
N GLY A 899 30.05 -2.36 1.33
CA GLY A 899 30.88 -2.11 2.49
C GLY A 899 31.98 -1.06 2.28
N PRO A 900 32.68 -0.71 3.37
CA PRO A 900 33.72 0.30 3.34
C PRO A 900 34.95 -0.12 2.53
N SER A 901 35.61 0.86 1.92
CA SER A 901 36.83 0.62 1.16
C SER A 901 37.89 -0.05 2.04
N HIS A 902 38.46 -1.13 1.51
CA HIS A 902 39.56 -1.88 2.11
C HIS A 902 40.66 -2.15 1.06
N GLN A 903 40.80 -1.25 0.08
CA GLN A 903 41.83 -1.34 -0.95
C GLN A 903 43.25 -1.19 -0.36
N VAL A 904 43.39 -0.34 0.65
CA VAL A 904 44.65 -0.07 1.36
C VAL A 904 44.48 -0.30 2.86
N GLN A 905 43.32 0.05 3.41
CA GLN A 905 43.02 -0.09 4.83
C GLN A 905 42.54 -1.50 5.16
N LYS A 906 42.60 -1.88 6.44
CA LYS A 906 41.99 -3.13 6.90
C LYS A 906 40.46 -3.09 6.66
N PRO A 907 39.84 -4.25 6.38
CA PRO A 907 38.39 -4.39 6.40
C PRO A 907 37.77 -3.83 7.68
N PHE A 908 36.61 -3.23 7.55
CA PHE A 908 35.84 -2.76 8.70
C PHE A 908 35.27 -3.96 9.48
N GLN A 909 35.22 -3.85 10.80
CA GLN A 909 34.67 -4.89 11.68
C GLN A 909 33.85 -4.31 12.82
N TRP A 910 32.71 -4.92 13.13
CA TRP A 910 31.81 -4.52 14.22
C TRP A 910 32.32 -5.00 15.60
N ASN A 911 32.79 -6.24 15.66
CA ASN A 911 33.31 -6.89 16.85
C ASN A 911 34.74 -7.39 16.60
N ALA A 912 35.56 -7.36 17.65
CA ALA A 912 36.88 -7.96 17.66
C ALA A 912 36.81 -9.50 17.64
N ASP A 913 37.95 -10.14 17.38
CA ASP A 913 38.07 -11.61 17.31
C ASP A 913 37.71 -12.31 18.63
N ASP A 914 37.82 -11.60 19.76
CA ASP A 914 37.44 -12.07 21.10
C ASP A 914 35.95 -11.83 21.45
N GLY A 915 35.18 -11.26 20.51
CA GLY A 915 33.77 -10.94 20.65
C GLY A 915 33.48 -9.59 21.29
N ALA A 916 34.49 -8.76 21.61
CA ALA A 916 34.26 -7.43 22.14
C ALA A 916 33.69 -6.48 21.07
N GLU A 917 32.61 -5.77 21.41
CA GLU A 917 31.99 -4.76 20.52
C GLU A 917 32.93 -3.55 20.35
N LEU A 918 33.27 -3.22 19.09
CA LEU A 918 34.19 -2.12 18.76
C LEU A 918 33.48 -0.78 18.59
N TRP A 919 32.18 -0.81 18.33
CA TRP A 919 31.36 0.37 18.04
C TRP A 919 30.09 0.42 18.89
N PRO A 920 30.23 0.48 20.23
CA PRO A 920 29.07 0.53 21.12
C PRO A 920 28.19 1.74 20.81
N GLY A 921 26.88 1.52 20.76
CA GLY A 921 25.89 2.55 20.43
C GLY A 921 25.53 2.64 18.93
N PHE A 922 26.22 1.90 18.06
CA PHE A 922 25.90 1.81 16.63
C PHE A 922 25.21 0.46 16.33
N PRO A 923 23.92 0.45 15.99
CA PRO A 923 23.14 -0.77 15.85
C PRO A 923 23.46 -1.50 14.54
N HIS A 924 23.69 -2.79 14.59
CA HIS A 924 24.13 -3.57 13.42
C HIS A 924 23.49 -4.96 13.36
N ALA A 925 22.20 -5.05 13.74
CA ALA A 925 21.44 -6.29 13.64
C ALA A 925 21.39 -6.79 12.18
N GLY A 926 21.59 -8.10 11.99
CA GLY A 926 21.58 -8.74 10.68
C GLY A 926 22.82 -8.53 9.81
N LEU A 927 23.74 -7.65 10.22
CA LEU A 927 24.92 -7.31 9.41
C LEU A 927 26.08 -8.30 9.62
N PRO A 928 26.86 -8.61 8.56
CA PRO A 928 28.14 -9.30 8.69
C PRO A 928 29.09 -8.62 9.67
N ASN A 929 29.82 -9.40 10.46
CA ASN A 929 30.79 -8.83 11.41
C ASN A 929 31.96 -8.13 10.71
N VAL A 930 32.49 -8.74 9.65
CA VAL A 930 33.65 -8.24 8.88
C VAL A 930 33.20 -7.91 7.46
N TRP A 931 33.55 -6.71 6.98
CA TRP A 931 33.19 -6.21 5.66
C TRP A 931 34.39 -6.27 4.71
N SER A 932 34.64 -7.46 4.19
CA SER A 932 35.73 -7.77 3.26
C SER A 932 35.21 -8.38 1.96
N PHE A 933 34.18 -7.77 1.37
CA PHE A 933 33.55 -8.25 0.14
C PHE A 933 34.23 -7.69 -1.11
N ASP A 934 34.18 -8.45 -2.20
CA ASP A 934 34.66 -8.01 -3.52
C ASP A 934 33.51 -7.43 -4.38
N PHE A 935 33.88 -6.83 -5.51
CA PHE A 935 32.90 -6.47 -6.53
C PHE A 935 32.20 -7.71 -7.09
N VAL A 936 30.88 -7.63 -7.23
CA VAL A 936 30.04 -8.64 -7.87
C VAL A 936 29.38 -8.07 -9.13
N GLN A 937 29.06 -8.95 -10.08
CA GLN A 937 28.21 -8.60 -11.22
C GLN A 937 26.75 -8.78 -10.78
N VAL A 938 25.98 -7.70 -10.69
CA VAL A 938 24.55 -7.77 -10.41
C VAL A 938 23.78 -7.88 -11.72
N THR A 939 22.91 -8.89 -11.81
CA THR A 939 22.17 -9.19 -13.05
C THR A 939 20.73 -9.57 -12.75
N GLN A 940 19.87 -9.52 -13.78
CA GLN A 940 18.48 -9.99 -13.70
C GLN A 940 18.32 -11.49 -13.40
N PHE A 941 19.42 -12.27 -13.45
CA PHE A 941 19.43 -13.72 -13.24
C PHE A 941 20.28 -14.14 -12.03
N GLY A 942 20.69 -13.18 -11.19
CA GLY A 942 21.51 -13.41 -10.01
C GLY A 942 22.98 -12.96 -10.16
N GLN A 943 23.73 -13.02 -9.07
CA GLN A 943 25.16 -12.72 -9.06
C GLN A 943 25.96 -13.69 -9.94
N THR A 944 26.77 -13.14 -10.85
CA THR A 944 27.66 -13.91 -11.72
C THR A 944 29.10 -13.42 -11.62
N GLN A 945 30.02 -14.11 -12.30
CA GLN A 945 31.40 -13.64 -12.41
C GLN A 945 31.45 -12.26 -13.09
N LEU A 946 32.33 -11.38 -12.62
CA LEU A 946 32.56 -10.07 -13.24
C LEU A 946 32.91 -10.22 -14.71
N MET A 947 32.19 -9.49 -15.56
CA MET A 947 32.45 -9.42 -17.00
C MET A 947 32.69 -7.96 -17.40
N ASP A 948 33.91 -7.66 -17.84
CA ASP A 948 34.30 -6.35 -18.36
C ASP A 948 33.98 -6.25 -19.85
N GLU A 949 32.69 -6.23 -20.16
CA GLU A 949 32.20 -6.11 -21.54
C GLU A 949 32.31 -4.66 -22.04
N SER A 950 33.11 -4.45 -23.09
CA SER A 950 33.24 -3.16 -23.78
C SER A 950 32.72 -3.17 -25.21
N ASP A 951 32.38 -4.34 -25.76
CA ASP A 951 31.88 -4.51 -27.13
C ASP A 951 30.50 -5.18 -27.14
N CYS A 952 29.52 -4.40 -27.61
CA CYS A 952 28.09 -4.65 -27.73
C CYS A 952 27.51 -3.56 -28.66
#